data_AF-A0A0Q3Q6U7-F1
#
_entry.id   AF-A0A0Q3Q6U7-F1
#
_cell.length_a   1.000
_cell.length_b   1.000
_cell.length_c   1.000
_cell.angle_alpha   90.00
_cell.angle_beta   90.00
_cell.angle_gamma   90.00
#
_symmetry.space_group_name_H-M   'P 1'
#
loop_
_entity.id
_entity.type
_entity.pdbx_description
1 polymer ?
#
loop_
_entity_poly.entity_id
_entity_poly.type
_entity_poly.pdbx_seq_one_letter_code
_entity_poly.pdbx_strand_id
1 'polypeptide(L)'
;MERLKSAVPADIRRAVGEGTARDLPSTTSLLLDFFDGVPLFHQVISELTDPELALCRKDKGRAVELKGRGNACFSKREFEQALGFYSQALRYVPISSDGNYEILVPTLYVNRASTMHKLGLLKQCLRDCNRAISVSSNYAKAWYRRGMVNASLKKYSSAIHDLKVALSMEVTSSGKSNIEQELKLILLKHRNVNEVGRSSSDCQDAGLPHTEPHKVVLECASTPNKGRGMMSLNVISPASLIHVEDPLAAIIIKSCRETHCHYCFSEAPADVVFCPLCTIPVYCSKECQEQAVGDISWNQDTSLEFNSHHLVDNAKLGLTSTRCKTSNSKQIAEHMHECGGAHWAAVLPADIVLAGRVMAQYIDKRLLTGKSSAISGPNLDLVHHYDIDSPTSKLESHIYAIVLLLCLQKYYRSDLSWREESLSQLVLLICQIKVNSIAIVHMKSVDGGQELTESKGYSTASDAVMCSVEQIRVAQAIYMSGSLFNHSCRPNVHTYFHSRTLFLRSTEYIESGSPLELSYGPQAGEMDLLERQKSLQENYKFSCRCSSCSELNLSDLVIDSFCCPRSFCLGAVSESTCYRSEENFVHVSLNGSAVCKLSLPDVSKVDEDMEKVGKLFFRNDDADLKIDPGYCMSCRSQLDLSSVVATLDRAASKINSY
;
A
#
# COMPACT_ATOMS: atom_id res chain seq x y z
N MET A 1 -14.05 21.56 1.84
CA MET A 1 -14.30 21.18 3.25
C MET A 1 -14.42 22.42 4.14
N GLU A 2 -13.39 23.26 4.27
CA GLU A 2 -13.45 24.46 5.15
C GLU A 2 -14.67 25.36 4.91
N ARG A 3 -15.02 25.62 3.64
CA ARG A 3 -16.23 26.41 3.30
C ARG A 3 -17.54 25.77 3.78
N LEU A 4 -17.63 24.44 3.75
CA LEU A 4 -18.80 23.72 4.26
C LEU A 4 -18.84 23.80 5.79
N LYS A 5 -17.71 23.54 6.46
CA LYS A 5 -17.56 23.69 7.92
C LYS A 5 -17.95 25.08 8.41
N SER A 6 -17.49 26.13 7.74
CA SER A 6 -17.80 27.52 8.10
C SER A 6 -19.25 27.90 7.86
N ALA A 7 -19.93 27.23 6.92
CA ALA A 7 -21.34 27.47 6.65
C ALA A 7 -22.27 26.86 7.71
N VAL A 8 -21.81 25.83 8.45
CA VAL A 8 -22.64 25.16 9.48
C VAL A 8 -22.95 26.12 10.65
N PRO A 9 -24.23 26.33 10.98
CA PRO A 9 -24.67 27.12 12.12
C PRO A 9 -24.02 26.70 13.45
N ALA A 10 -23.80 27.67 14.36
CA ALA A 10 -23.09 27.43 15.61
C ALA A 10 -23.81 26.45 16.55
N ASP A 11 -25.13 26.45 16.54
CA ASP A 11 -25.99 25.54 17.28
C ASP A 11 -25.84 24.09 16.80
N ILE A 12 -25.85 23.84 15.48
CA ILE A 12 -25.60 22.50 14.92
C ILE A 12 -24.17 22.07 15.23
N ARG A 13 -23.17 22.95 15.09
CA ARG A 13 -21.77 22.64 15.44
C ARG A 13 -21.62 22.25 16.91
N ARG A 14 -22.32 22.94 17.81
CA ARG A 14 -22.33 22.61 19.24
C ARG A 14 -23.01 21.27 19.50
N ALA A 15 -24.18 21.03 18.90
CA ALA A 15 -24.91 19.76 19.05
C ALA A 15 -24.06 18.55 18.61
N VAL A 16 -23.36 18.66 17.47
CA VAL A 16 -22.43 17.61 17.01
C VAL A 16 -21.22 17.50 17.93
N GLY A 17 -20.64 18.62 18.36
CA GLY A 17 -19.42 18.65 19.16
C GLY A 17 -19.58 18.05 20.56
N GLU A 18 -20.68 18.39 21.23
CA GLU A 18 -21.02 17.94 22.59
C GLU A 18 -21.74 16.57 22.58
N GLY A 19 -22.30 16.16 21.44
CA GLY A 19 -23.03 14.92 21.28
C GLY A 19 -22.17 13.66 21.44
N THR A 20 -22.83 12.59 21.87
CA THR A 20 -22.29 11.22 21.99
C THR A 20 -22.77 10.34 20.84
N ALA A 21 -22.27 9.11 20.76
CA ALA A 21 -22.70 8.13 19.77
C ALA A 21 -24.22 7.86 19.79
N ARG A 22 -24.89 8.09 20.93
CA ARG A 22 -26.34 7.94 21.09
C ARG A 22 -27.13 9.05 20.40
N ASP A 23 -26.52 10.22 20.25
CA ASP A 23 -27.13 11.40 19.64
C ASP A 23 -26.97 11.41 18.12
N LEU A 24 -26.20 10.48 17.55
CA LEU A 24 -25.93 10.42 16.11
C LEU A 24 -27.19 10.45 15.23
N PRO A 25 -28.31 9.75 15.54
CA PRO A 25 -29.49 9.82 14.70
C PRO A 25 -30.04 11.24 14.57
N SER A 26 -30.06 12.02 15.67
CA SER A 26 -30.55 13.40 15.64
C SER A 26 -29.53 14.36 15.03
N THR A 27 -28.25 14.24 15.39
CA THR A 27 -27.20 15.15 14.88
C THR A 27 -26.93 14.97 13.39
N THR A 28 -26.97 13.73 12.88
CA THR A 28 -26.81 13.46 11.44
C THR A 28 -28.01 13.93 10.62
N SER A 29 -29.23 13.74 11.13
CA SER A 29 -30.46 14.25 10.51
C SER A 29 -30.47 15.78 10.45
N LEU A 30 -30.20 16.47 11.56
CA LEU A 30 -30.11 17.94 11.61
C LEU A 30 -29.10 18.52 10.62
N LEU A 31 -27.94 17.88 10.47
CA LEU A 31 -26.92 18.35 9.55
C LEU A 31 -27.26 18.06 8.08
N LEU A 32 -27.92 16.93 7.80
CA LEU A 32 -28.42 16.60 6.47
C LEU A 32 -29.48 17.61 6.03
N ASP A 33 -30.49 17.87 6.87
CA ASP A 33 -31.55 18.84 6.61
C ASP A 33 -30.99 20.24 6.32
N PHE A 34 -29.94 20.64 7.06
CA PHE A 34 -29.22 21.89 6.78
C PHE A 34 -28.58 21.87 5.39
N PHE A 35 -27.84 20.81 5.03
CA PHE A 35 -27.14 20.73 3.76
C PHE A 35 -28.06 20.63 2.54
N ASP A 36 -29.26 20.08 2.69
CA ASP A 36 -30.29 20.09 1.64
C ASP A 36 -30.65 21.51 1.21
N GLY A 37 -30.55 22.49 2.11
CA GLY A 37 -30.75 23.90 1.82
C GLY A 37 -29.53 24.65 1.27
N VAL A 38 -28.36 24.02 1.12
CA VAL A 38 -27.08 24.69 0.78
C VAL A 38 -26.70 24.43 -0.70
N PRO A 39 -26.81 25.42 -1.61
CA PRO A 39 -26.48 25.23 -3.02
C PRO A 39 -25.04 24.78 -3.29
N LEU A 40 -24.09 25.28 -2.51
CA LEU A 40 -22.68 24.88 -2.59
C LEU A 40 -22.49 23.38 -2.34
N PHE A 41 -23.30 22.81 -1.44
CA PHE A 41 -23.23 21.39 -1.12
C PHE A 41 -23.69 20.53 -2.30
N HIS A 42 -24.83 20.87 -2.91
CA HIS A 42 -25.32 20.20 -4.12
C HIS A 42 -24.32 20.26 -5.27
N GLN A 43 -23.64 21.40 -5.46
CA GLN A 43 -22.57 21.54 -6.44
C GLN A 43 -21.43 20.54 -6.16
N VAL A 44 -20.95 20.45 -4.92
CA VAL A 44 -19.90 19.49 -4.52
C VAL A 44 -20.32 18.06 -4.83
N ILE A 45 -21.54 17.66 -4.46
CA ILE A 45 -22.04 16.31 -4.75
C ILE A 45 -22.10 16.06 -6.25
N SER A 46 -22.59 17.02 -7.04
CA SER A 46 -22.63 16.92 -8.50
C SER A 46 -21.23 16.71 -9.08
N GLU A 47 -20.26 17.55 -8.71
CA GLU A 47 -18.87 17.45 -9.17
C GLU A 47 -18.25 16.09 -8.82
N LEU A 48 -18.56 15.50 -7.66
CA LEU A 48 -18.00 14.21 -7.24
C LEU A 48 -18.60 12.99 -7.97
N THR A 49 -19.80 13.13 -8.54
CA THR A 49 -20.64 11.99 -8.95
C THR A 49 -21.17 12.08 -10.38
N ASP A 50 -21.08 13.24 -11.04
CA ASP A 50 -21.53 13.43 -12.42
C ASP A 50 -20.47 12.91 -13.41
N PRO A 51 -20.82 11.91 -14.24
CA PRO A 51 -19.92 11.38 -15.27
C PRO A 51 -19.44 12.39 -16.31
N GLU A 52 -20.22 13.42 -16.60
CA GLU A 52 -19.85 14.46 -17.57
C GLU A 52 -18.83 15.45 -16.99
N LEU A 53 -18.83 15.65 -15.67
CA LEU A 53 -17.88 16.50 -14.96
C LEU A 53 -16.62 15.74 -14.50
N ALA A 54 -16.62 14.42 -14.68
CA ALA A 54 -15.58 13.55 -14.14
C ALA A 54 -14.23 13.72 -14.85
N LEU A 55 -13.20 14.11 -14.10
CA LEU A 55 -11.83 14.25 -14.60
C LEU A 55 -11.18 12.91 -15.01
N CYS A 56 -11.80 11.79 -14.65
CA CYS A 56 -11.27 10.45 -14.90
C CYS A 56 -11.78 9.80 -16.20
N ARG A 57 -12.54 10.53 -17.03
CA ARG A 57 -13.14 10.00 -18.26
C ARG A 57 -12.09 9.62 -19.31
N LYS A 58 -12.39 8.56 -20.06
CA LYS A 58 -11.66 8.16 -21.26
C LYS A 58 -11.90 9.15 -22.39
N ASP A 59 -10.86 9.47 -23.16
CA ASP A 59 -10.93 10.43 -24.26
C ASP A 59 -10.17 9.88 -25.47
N LYS A 60 -10.93 9.55 -26.51
CA LYS A 60 -10.39 9.04 -27.77
C LYS A 60 -9.51 10.05 -28.50
N GLY A 61 -9.92 11.32 -28.55
CA GLY A 61 -9.16 12.37 -29.25
C GLY A 61 -7.78 12.52 -28.61
N ARG A 62 -7.76 12.58 -27.28
CA ARG A 62 -6.53 12.60 -26.49
C ARG A 62 -5.68 11.35 -26.67
N ALA A 63 -6.28 10.16 -26.71
CA ALA A 63 -5.55 8.92 -26.96
C ALA A 63 -4.84 8.91 -28.33
N VAL A 64 -5.50 9.42 -29.37
CA VAL A 64 -4.93 9.53 -30.73
C VAL A 64 -3.82 10.57 -30.80
N GLU A 65 -3.99 11.72 -30.14
CA GLU A 65 -2.94 12.75 -30.03
C GLU A 65 -1.68 12.19 -29.34
N LEU A 66 -1.85 11.53 -28.19
CA LEU A 66 -0.77 10.92 -27.42
C LEU A 66 -0.05 9.83 -28.22
N LYS A 67 -0.78 9.01 -28.99
CA LYS A 67 -0.19 8.08 -29.94
C LYS A 67 0.70 8.80 -30.96
N GLY A 68 0.23 9.92 -31.51
CA GLY A 68 0.99 10.75 -32.45
C GLY A 68 2.30 11.27 -31.84
N ARG A 69 2.24 11.77 -30.60
CA ARG A 69 3.42 12.21 -29.84
C ARG A 69 4.40 11.06 -29.58
N GLY A 70 3.88 9.89 -29.19
CA GLY A 70 4.69 8.67 -29.02
C GLY A 70 5.41 8.27 -30.31
N ASN A 71 4.73 8.33 -31.46
CA ASN A 71 5.35 8.06 -32.77
C ASN A 71 6.46 9.05 -33.12
N ALA A 72 6.27 10.33 -32.78
CA ALA A 72 7.28 11.37 -33.01
C ALA A 72 8.54 11.12 -32.16
N CYS A 73 8.38 10.86 -30.86
CA CYS A 73 9.50 10.51 -29.97
C CYS A 73 10.19 9.22 -30.41
N PHE A 74 9.42 8.18 -30.79
CA PHE A 74 9.99 6.92 -31.28
C PHE A 74 10.85 7.12 -32.52
N SER A 75 10.39 7.94 -33.47
CA SER A 75 11.14 8.27 -34.70
C SER A 75 12.44 9.03 -34.40
N LYS A 76 12.45 9.85 -33.34
CA LYS A 76 13.63 10.54 -32.81
C LYS A 76 14.54 9.67 -31.94
N ARG A 77 14.19 8.39 -31.72
CA ARG A 77 14.87 7.45 -30.80
C ARG A 77 14.79 7.84 -29.31
N GLU A 78 13.84 8.70 -28.94
CA GLU A 78 13.54 9.06 -27.56
C GLU A 78 12.63 7.99 -26.93
N PHE A 79 13.16 6.80 -26.68
CA PHE A 79 12.35 5.62 -26.33
C PHE A 79 11.64 5.73 -24.98
N GLU A 80 12.26 6.30 -23.95
CA GLU A 80 11.62 6.52 -22.64
C GLU A 80 10.38 7.42 -22.75
N GLN A 81 10.49 8.54 -23.47
CA GLN A 81 9.37 9.44 -23.70
C GLN A 81 8.28 8.78 -24.56
N ALA A 82 8.67 8.03 -25.60
CA ALA A 82 7.74 7.28 -26.43
C ALA A 82 6.95 6.26 -25.61
N LEU A 83 7.61 5.56 -24.68
CA LEU A 83 6.98 4.61 -23.75
C LEU A 83 5.94 5.34 -22.88
N GLY A 84 6.29 6.49 -22.31
CA GLY A 84 5.38 7.34 -21.55
C GLY A 84 4.13 7.73 -22.34
N PHE A 85 4.30 8.24 -23.57
CA PHE A 85 3.17 8.64 -24.42
C PHE A 85 2.29 7.48 -24.86
N TYR A 86 2.85 6.33 -25.21
CA TYR A 86 2.03 5.15 -25.55
C TYR A 86 1.28 4.60 -24.34
N SER A 87 1.88 4.61 -23.16
CA SER A 87 1.20 4.25 -21.91
C SER A 87 0.05 5.23 -21.60
N GLN A 88 0.27 6.54 -21.74
CA GLN A 88 -0.82 7.51 -21.59
C GLN A 88 -1.92 7.32 -22.65
N ALA A 89 -1.58 7.00 -23.90
CA ALA A 89 -2.58 6.73 -24.92
C ALA A 89 -3.47 5.52 -24.55
N LEU A 90 -2.89 4.42 -24.04
CA LEU A 90 -3.62 3.27 -23.50
C LEU A 90 -4.45 3.62 -22.27
N ARG A 91 -4.02 4.60 -21.46
CA ARG A 91 -4.79 5.10 -20.32
C ARG A 91 -6.05 5.82 -20.75
N TYR A 92 -6.05 6.56 -21.87
CA TYR A 92 -7.19 7.37 -22.32
C TYR A 92 -8.11 6.67 -23.31
N VAL A 93 -7.68 5.57 -23.96
CA VAL A 93 -8.51 4.90 -24.96
C VAL A 93 -9.81 4.36 -24.34
N PRO A 94 -11.00 4.71 -24.89
CA PRO A 94 -12.28 4.18 -24.41
C PRO A 94 -12.50 2.74 -24.88
N ILE A 95 -13.38 2.04 -24.17
CA ILE A 95 -14.00 0.80 -24.66
C ILE A 95 -15.05 1.24 -25.68
N SER A 96 -14.90 0.91 -26.96
CA SER A 96 -15.94 1.19 -27.97
C SER A 96 -16.22 -0.05 -28.80
N SER A 97 -17.51 -0.38 -28.93
CA SER A 97 -18.08 -1.46 -29.75
C SER A 97 -18.12 -1.12 -31.25
N ASP A 98 -17.81 0.12 -31.61
CA ASP A 98 -17.86 0.59 -32.99
C ASP A 98 -16.70 -0.04 -33.79
N GLY A 99 -17.05 -0.88 -34.77
CA GLY A 99 -16.11 -1.71 -35.57
C GLY A 99 -15.01 -0.96 -36.32
N ASN A 100 -15.03 0.38 -36.36
CA ASN A 100 -13.94 1.19 -36.92
C ASN A 100 -12.68 1.28 -36.02
N TYR A 101 -12.75 0.80 -34.76
CA TYR A 101 -11.72 1.07 -33.75
C TYR A 101 -11.05 -0.18 -33.16
N GLU A 102 -11.32 -1.36 -33.73
CA GLU A 102 -10.74 -2.65 -33.31
C GLU A 102 -9.20 -2.63 -33.31
N ILE A 103 -8.57 -1.82 -34.17
CA ILE A 103 -7.11 -1.82 -34.38
C ILE A 103 -6.35 -0.82 -33.49
N LEU A 104 -7.01 0.16 -32.86
CA LEU A 104 -6.28 1.21 -32.10
C LEU A 104 -5.57 0.64 -30.87
N VAL A 105 -6.28 -0.13 -30.03
CA VAL A 105 -5.71 -0.76 -28.83
C VAL A 105 -4.58 -1.74 -29.17
N PRO A 106 -4.75 -2.70 -30.12
CA PRO A 106 -3.64 -3.55 -30.57
C PRO A 106 -2.45 -2.75 -31.11
N THR A 107 -2.69 -1.67 -31.85
CA THR A 107 -1.61 -0.80 -32.36
C THR A 107 -0.83 -0.15 -31.23
N LEU A 108 -1.52 0.34 -30.20
CA LEU A 108 -0.86 0.97 -29.04
C LEU A 108 -0.01 -0.05 -28.27
N TYR A 109 -0.54 -1.25 -28.01
CA TYR A 109 0.24 -2.33 -27.39
C TYR A 109 1.46 -2.71 -28.22
N VAL A 110 1.32 -2.86 -29.55
CA VAL A 110 2.45 -3.17 -30.44
C VAL A 110 3.49 -2.07 -30.48
N ASN A 111 3.07 -0.80 -30.48
CA ASN A 111 3.98 0.33 -30.45
C ASN A 111 4.73 0.41 -29.12
N ARG A 112 4.01 0.26 -28.00
CA ARG A 112 4.60 0.21 -26.66
C ARG A 112 5.57 -0.96 -26.50
N ALA A 113 5.19 -2.15 -26.98
CA ALA A 113 6.06 -3.32 -27.03
C ALA A 113 7.32 -3.05 -27.87
N SER A 114 7.19 -2.43 -29.05
CA SER A 114 8.33 -2.08 -29.89
C SER A 114 9.29 -1.14 -29.16
N THR A 115 8.79 -0.17 -28.40
CA THR A 115 9.60 0.71 -27.56
C THR A 115 10.31 -0.05 -26.44
N MET A 116 9.61 -0.91 -25.72
CA MET A 116 10.18 -1.78 -24.68
C MET A 116 11.27 -2.70 -25.22
N HIS A 117 11.10 -3.25 -26.43
CA HIS A 117 12.12 -4.07 -27.08
C HIS A 117 13.41 -3.27 -27.31
N LYS A 118 13.30 -1.99 -27.70
CA LYS A 118 14.46 -1.08 -27.86
C LYS A 118 15.11 -0.72 -26.53
N LEU A 119 14.35 -0.70 -25.43
CA LEU A 119 14.84 -0.48 -24.06
C LEU A 119 15.37 -1.77 -23.38
N GLY A 120 15.33 -2.93 -24.05
CA GLY A 120 15.77 -4.20 -23.46
C GLY A 120 14.76 -4.86 -22.50
N LEU A 121 13.57 -4.29 -22.34
CA LEU A 121 12.50 -4.79 -21.47
C LEU A 121 11.73 -5.95 -22.13
N LEU A 122 12.43 -7.07 -22.38
CA LEU A 122 11.94 -8.18 -23.21
C LEU A 122 10.71 -8.90 -22.61
N LYS A 123 10.64 -9.07 -21.29
CA LYS A 123 9.51 -9.73 -20.62
C LYS A 123 8.22 -8.90 -20.71
N GLN A 124 8.33 -7.59 -20.46
CA GLN A 124 7.26 -6.60 -20.59
C GLN A 124 6.75 -6.55 -22.04
N CYS A 125 7.69 -6.49 -23.00
CA CYS A 125 7.40 -6.49 -24.42
C CYS A 125 6.58 -7.72 -24.86
N LEU A 126 6.96 -8.92 -24.39
CA LEU A 126 6.25 -10.16 -24.69
C LEU A 126 4.80 -10.13 -24.17
N ARG A 127 4.57 -9.57 -22.97
CA ARG A 127 3.21 -9.43 -22.40
C ARG A 127 2.34 -8.48 -23.22
N ASP A 128 2.87 -7.34 -23.65
CA ASP A 128 2.12 -6.42 -24.52
C ASP A 128 1.80 -7.04 -25.89
N CYS A 129 2.71 -7.83 -26.47
CA CYS A 129 2.41 -8.57 -27.69
C CYS A 129 1.25 -9.55 -27.49
N ASN A 130 1.22 -10.26 -26.35
CA ASN A 130 0.11 -11.16 -26.01
C ASN A 130 -1.21 -10.40 -25.83
N ARG A 131 -1.18 -9.22 -25.18
CA ARG A 131 -2.37 -8.36 -25.02
C ARG A 131 -2.90 -7.86 -26.36
N ALA A 132 -2.01 -7.50 -27.29
CA ALA A 132 -2.41 -7.10 -28.64
C ALA A 132 -3.11 -8.26 -29.38
N ILE A 133 -2.57 -9.47 -29.29
CA ILE A 133 -3.14 -10.69 -29.91
C ILE A 133 -4.47 -11.09 -29.26
N SER A 134 -4.61 -10.94 -27.93
CA SER A 134 -5.87 -11.26 -27.25
C SER A 134 -7.00 -10.30 -27.62
N VAL A 135 -6.68 -9.05 -27.96
CA VAL A 135 -7.66 -8.08 -28.46
C VAL A 135 -7.96 -8.30 -29.93
N SER A 136 -6.94 -8.56 -30.76
CA SER A 136 -7.09 -8.76 -32.20
C SER A 136 -6.12 -9.84 -32.69
N SER A 137 -6.65 -11.06 -32.86
CA SER A 137 -5.86 -12.24 -33.21
C SER A 137 -5.35 -12.23 -34.65
N ASN A 138 -6.00 -11.47 -35.54
CA ASN A 138 -5.62 -11.28 -36.94
C ASN A 138 -4.60 -10.14 -37.14
N TYR A 139 -4.12 -9.48 -36.07
CA TYR A 139 -3.18 -8.38 -36.18
C TYR A 139 -1.74 -8.88 -36.42
N ALA A 140 -1.38 -9.07 -37.70
CA ALA A 140 -0.09 -9.61 -38.14
C ALA A 140 1.15 -8.97 -37.46
N LYS A 141 1.11 -7.65 -37.23
CA LYS A 141 2.20 -6.91 -36.57
C LYS A 141 2.45 -7.38 -35.13
N ALA A 142 1.42 -7.78 -34.38
CA ALA A 142 1.59 -8.28 -33.01
C ALA A 142 2.31 -9.64 -33.00
N TRP A 143 1.94 -10.55 -33.89
CA TRP A 143 2.61 -11.84 -34.07
C TRP A 143 4.07 -11.65 -34.51
N TYR A 144 4.32 -10.77 -35.49
CA TYR A 144 5.66 -10.44 -35.92
C TYR A 144 6.54 -9.94 -34.76
N ARG A 145 6.03 -8.97 -33.99
CA ARG A 145 6.76 -8.44 -32.82
C ARG A 145 7.02 -9.51 -31.77
N ARG A 146 6.02 -10.36 -31.46
CA ARG A 146 6.20 -11.46 -30.52
C ARG A 146 7.29 -12.44 -30.98
N GLY A 147 7.32 -12.76 -32.27
CA GLY A 147 8.35 -13.59 -32.88
C GLY A 147 9.76 -13.01 -32.70
N MET A 148 9.92 -11.71 -32.95
CA MET A 148 11.20 -10.99 -32.76
C MET A 148 11.68 -10.97 -31.31
N VAL A 149 10.76 -10.80 -30.36
CA VAL A 149 11.08 -10.83 -28.93
C VAL A 149 11.45 -12.24 -28.48
N ASN A 150 10.70 -13.25 -28.92
CA ASN A 150 11.03 -14.66 -28.66
C ASN A 150 12.40 -15.04 -29.22
N ALA A 151 12.77 -14.54 -30.41
CA ALA A 151 14.10 -14.73 -30.97
C ALA A 151 15.20 -14.05 -30.13
N SER A 152 14.91 -12.86 -29.60
CA SER A 152 15.81 -12.13 -28.68
C SER A 152 15.98 -12.87 -27.34
N LEU A 153 14.92 -13.53 -26.86
CA LEU A 153 14.92 -14.42 -25.70
C LEU A 153 15.49 -15.83 -26.01
N LYS A 154 16.04 -16.06 -27.20
CA LYS A 154 16.56 -17.36 -27.69
C LYS A 154 15.51 -18.49 -27.73
N LYS A 155 14.22 -18.17 -27.67
CA LYS A 155 13.11 -19.11 -27.85
C LYS A 155 12.79 -19.27 -29.34
N TYR A 156 13.73 -19.82 -30.09
CA TYR A 156 13.67 -19.84 -31.56
C TYR A 156 12.47 -20.62 -32.12
N SER A 157 12.07 -21.73 -31.49
CA SER A 157 10.90 -22.51 -31.92
C SER A 157 9.60 -21.69 -31.85
N SER A 158 9.38 -20.98 -30.75
CA SER A 158 8.25 -20.06 -30.58
C SER A 158 8.32 -18.88 -31.55
N ALA A 159 9.53 -18.34 -31.78
CA ALA A 159 9.74 -17.26 -32.75
C ALA A 159 9.37 -17.66 -34.19
N ILE A 160 9.79 -18.86 -34.60
CA ILE A 160 9.48 -19.41 -35.93
C ILE A 160 7.97 -19.60 -36.10
N HIS A 161 7.29 -20.13 -35.07
CA HIS A 161 5.85 -20.28 -35.09
C HIS A 161 5.15 -18.92 -35.26
N ASP A 162 5.49 -17.95 -34.40
CA ASP A 162 4.91 -16.61 -34.43
C ASP A 162 5.12 -15.89 -35.78
N LEU A 163 6.31 -16.01 -36.37
CA LEU A 163 6.59 -15.41 -37.69
C LEU A 163 5.84 -16.08 -38.83
N LYS A 164 5.61 -17.39 -38.77
CA LYS A 164 4.76 -18.09 -39.75
C LYS A 164 3.31 -17.64 -39.65
N VAL A 165 2.78 -17.47 -38.44
CA VAL A 165 1.44 -16.93 -38.22
C VAL A 165 1.36 -15.50 -38.76
N ALA A 166 2.33 -14.64 -38.42
CA ALA A 166 2.41 -13.28 -38.95
C ALA A 166 2.43 -13.25 -40.49
N LEU A 167 3.22 -14.13 -41.13
CA LEU A 167 3.32 -14.23 -42.58
C LEU A 167 1.99 -14.62 -43.24
N SER A 168 1.23 -15.50 -42.61
CA SER A 168 -0.09 -15.93 -43.10
C SER A 168 -1.15 -14.83 -43.06
N MET A 169 -0.98 -13.84 -42.17
CA MET A 169 -1.91 -12.72 -41.95
C MET A 169 -1.47 -11.43 -42.66
N GLU A 170 -0.19 -11.29 -42.97
CA GLU A 170 0.35 -10.11 -43.64
C GLU A 170 -0.15 -10.03 -45.08
N VAL A 171 -0.71 -8.89 -45.46
CA VAL A 171 -1.30 -8.69 -46.79
C VAL A 171 -0.33 -8.05 -47.77
N THR A 172 0.66 -7.30 -47.27
CA THR A 172 1.59 -6.55 -48.13
C THR A 172 2.75 -7.41 -48.59
N SER A 173 3.12 -7.32 -49.88
CA SER A 173 4.26 -8.07 -50.43
C SER A 173 5.58 -7.69 -49.77
N SER A 174 5.78 -6.40 -49.48
CA SER A 174 6.95 -5.90 -48.75
C SER A 174 6.99 -6.42 -47.30
N GLY A 175 5.85 -6.44 -46.60
CA GLY A 175 5.74 -7.02 -45.26
C GLY A 175 6.10 -8.50 -45.26
N LYS A 176 5.56 -9.29 -46.20
CA LYS A 176 5.89 -10.71 -46.35
C LYS A 176 7.38 -10.95 -46.57
N SER A 177 8.00 -10.21 -47.50
CA SER A 177 9.43 -10.33 -47.78
C SER A 177 10.30 -10.05 -46.54
N ASN A 178 9.93 -9.05 -45.73
CA ASN A 178 10.64 -8.74 -44.49
C ASN A 178 10.53 -9.87 -43.46
N ILE A 179 9.31 -10.41 -43.28
CA ILE A 179 9.07 -11.52 -42.34
C ILE A 179 9.85 -12.77 -42.78
N GLU A 180 9.88 -13.07 -44.08
CA GLU A 180 10.62 -14.21 -44.64
C GLU A 180 12.14 -14.08 -44.44
N GLN A 181 12.69 -12.87 -44.60
CA GLN A 181 14.10 -12.61 -44.35
C GLN A 181 14.47 -12.87 -42.88
N GLU A 182 13.68 -12.32 -41.94
CA GLU A 182 13.89 -12.54 -40.50
C GLU A 182 13.72 -14.01 -40.11
N LEU A 183 12.71 -14.69 -40.67
CA LEU A 183 12.48 -16.11 -40.47
C LEU A 183 13.68 -16.95 -40.92
N LYS A 184 14.28 -16.62 -42.08
CA LYS A 184 15.50 -17.30 -42.56
C LYS A 184 16.67 -17.12 -41.60
N LEU A 185 16.88 -15.89 -41.09
CA LEU A 185 17.94 -15.62 -40.12
C LEU A 185 17.75 -16.40 -38.81
N ILE A 186 16.51 -16.46 -38.30
CA ILE A 186 16.20 -17.21 -37.08
C ILE A 186 16.34 -18.71 -37.29
N LEU A 187 15.94 -19.24 -38.45
CA LEU A 187 16.13 -20.66 -38.79
C LEU A 187 17.61 -21.05 -38.82
N LEU A 188 18.49 -20.19 -39.33
CA LEU A 188 19.93 -20.41 -39.29
C LEU A 188 20.44 -20.44 -37.84
N LYS A 189 20.04 -19.46 -37.01
CA LYS A 189 20.39 -19.43 -35.58
C LYS A 189 19.89 -20.67 -34.83
N HIS A 190 18.68 -21.12 -35.12
CA HIS A 190 18.09 -22.32 -34.51
C HIS A 190 18.87 -23.60 -34.87
N ARG A 191 19.33 -23.73 -36.12
CA ARG A 191 20.18 -24.87 -36.54
C ARG A 191 21.51 -24.86 -35.79
N ASN A 192 22.16 -23.70 -35.68
CA ASN A 192 23.44 -23.56 -34.98
C ASN A 192 23.33 -23.89 -33.47
N VAL A 193 22.19 -23.61 -32.83
CA VAL A 193 21.93 -23.98 -31.43
C VAL A 193 21.67 -25.48 -31.28
N ASN A 194 21.06 -26.14 -32.27
CA ASN A 194 20.85 -27.59 -32.24
C ASN A 194 22.11 -28.40 -32.58
N GLU A 195 23.13 -27.79 -33.21
CA GLU A 195 24.42 -28.42 -33.52
C GLU A 195 25.45 -28.31 -32.38
N VAL A 196 25.25 -27.42 -31.40
CA VAL A 196 26.12 -27.23 -30.24
C VAL A 196 25.33 -27.47 -28.94
N GLY A 197 25.22 -28.73 -28.54
CA GLY A 197 24.90 -29.13 -27.16
C GLY A 197 23.47 -29.62 -26.90
N ARG A 198 23.30 -30.95 -26.92
CA ARG A 198 22.44 -31.62 -25.95
C ARG A 198 23.20 -31.71 -24.63
N SER A 199 22.92 -30.79 -23.72
CA SER A 199 23.12 -31.00 -22.28
C SER A 199 21.89 -30.46 -21.58
N SER A 200 20.98 -31.37 -21.26
CA SER A 200 19.85 -31.14 -20.37
C SER A 200 20.38 -30.91 -18.95
N SER A 201 20.37 -29.67 -18.49
CA SER A 201 20.38 -29.38 -17.06
C SER A 201 18.94 -29.07 -16.65
N ASP A 202 18.21 -30.12 -16.27
CA ASP A 202 17.03 -29.97 -15.43
C ASP A 202 17.50 -29.49 -14.06
N CYS A 203 17.42 -28.19 -13.81
CA CYS A 203 17.45 -27.68 -12.45
C CYS A 203 16.08 -27.98 -11.85
N GLN A 204 15.98 -29.13 -11.17
CA GLN A 204 14.91 -29.34 -10.20
C GLN A 204 15.09 -28.29 -9.11
N ASP A 205 14.15 -27.36 -9.06
CA ASP A 205 14.00 -26.44 -7.95
C ASP A 205 13.76 -27.29 -6.71
N ALA A 206 14.71 -27.27 -5.77
CA ALA A 206 14.57 -27.95 -4.50
C ALA A 206 13.44 -27.25 -3.74
N GLY A 207 12.25 -27.83 -3.80
CA GLY A 207 11.14 -27.45 -2.94
C GLY A 207 11.63 -27.46 -1.50
N LEU A 208 11.70 -26.27 -0.90
CA LEU A 208 11.76 -26.13 0.55
C LEU A 208 10.68 -27.02 1.15
N PRO A 209 10.98 -27.84 2.18
CA PRO A 209 9.94 -28.61 2.83
C PRO A 209 8.88 -27.65 3.33
N HIS A 210 7.68 -27.77 2.76
CA HIS A 210 6.46 -27.20 3.33
C HIS A 210 6.17 -27.96 4.62
N THR A 211 6.92 -27.68 5.68
CA THR A 211 6.38 -27.82 7.03
C THR A 211 5.18 -26.88 7.07
N GLU A 212 3.97 -27.46 7.11
CA GLU A 212 2.78 -26.69 7.44
C GLU A 212 3.11 -25.85 8.67
N PRO A 213 2.99 -24.50 8.60
CA PRO A 213 3.30 -23.68 9.75
C PRO A 213 2.40 -24.16 10.88
N HIS A 214 2.99 -24.52 12.03
CA HIS A 214 2.25 -24.74 13.25
C HIS A 214 1.37 -23.51 13.47
N LYS A 215 0.07 -23.65 13.22
CA LYS A 215 -0.86 -22.54 13.26
C LYS A 215 -1.00 -22.12 14.71
N VAL A 216 -0.44 -20.96 15.06
CA VAL A 216 -0.64 -20.35 16.36
C VAL A 216 -2.14 -20.12 16.54
N VAL A 217 -2.70 -20.66 17.62
CA VAL A 217 -4.10 -20.43 17.97
C VAL A 217 -4.17 -19.10 18.69
N LEU A 218 -4.95 -18.17 18.13
CA LEU A 218 -5.15 -16.84 18.66
C LEU A 218 -6.48 -16.75 19.39
N GLU A 219 -6.47 -16.07 20.53
CA GLU A 219 -7.65 -15.77 21.32
C GLU A 219 -7.71 -14.27 21.59
N CYS A 220 -8.90 -13.68 21.42
CA CYS A 220 -9.17 -12.30 21.80
C CYS A 220 -9.69 -12.28 23.23
N ALA A 221 -8.92 -11.67 24.14
CA ALA A 221 -9.23 -11.62 25.56
C ALA A 221 -9.21 -10.16 26.07
N SER A 222 -9.81 -9.94 27.24
CA SER A 222 -9.68 -8.66 27.93
C SER A 222 -8.29 -8.56 28.56
N THR A 223 -7.60 -7.46 28.29
CA THR A 223 -6.26 -7.15 28.77
C THR A 223 -6.35 -6.03 29.82
N PRO A 224 -5.58 -6.12 30.92
CA PRO A 224 -5.56 -5.07 31.93
C PRO A 224 -5.18 -3.71 31.32
N ASN A 225 -6.03 -2.71 31.50
CA ASN A 225 -5.83 -1.32 31.05
C ASN A 225 -5.76 -1.08 29.53
N LYS A 226 -5.87 -2.11 28.66
CA LYS A 226 -5.85 -1.96 27.19
C LYS A 226 -7.11 -2.49 26.49
N GLY A 227 -8.12 -2.92 27.23
CA GLY A 227 -9.37 -3.41 26.65
C GLY A 227 -9.18 -4.76 25.97
N ARG A 228 -9.76 -5.00 24.80
CA ARG A 228 -9.55 -6.28 24.08
C ARG A 228 -8.14 -6.34 23.50
N GLY A 229 -7.55 -7.53 23.51
CA GLY A 229 -6.22 -7.79 22.95
C GLY A 229 -6.06 -9.24 22.53
N MET A 230 -5.10 -9.50 21.64
CA MET A 230 -4.78 -10.85 21.17
C MET A 230 -3.77 -11.54 22.09
N MET A 231 -3.97 -12.82 22.35
CA MET A 231 -3.04 -13.69 23.08
C MET A 231 -3.03 -15.10 22.47
N SER A 232 -2.11 -15.96 22.91
CA SER A 232 -2.11 -17.38 22.57
C SER A 232 -2.01 -18.25 23.83
N LEU A 233 -2.72 -19.37 23.85
CA LEU A 233 -2.62 -20.40 24.90
C LEU A 233 -1.47 -21.38 24.67
N ASN A 234 -0.68 -21.16 23.64
CA ASN A 234 0.50 -21.95 23.32
C ASN A 234 1.75 -21.07 23.47
N VAL A 235 2.85 -21.70 23.86
CA VAL A 235 4.17 -21.08 23.78
C VAL A 235 4.52 -20.80 22.31
N ILE A 236 5.09 -19.63 22.05
CA ILE A 236 5.51 -19.22 20.69
C ILE A 236 7.02 -19.03 20.68
N SER A 237 7.71 -19.75 19.79
CA SER A 237 9.15 -19.58 19.58
C SER A 237 9.45 -18.31 18.76
N PRO A 238 10.67 -17.73 18.86
CA PRO A 238 11.07 -16.62 18.00
C PRO A 238 10.90 -16.91 16.50
N ALA A 239 10.60 -15.87 15.71
CA ALA A 239 10.39 -15.92 14.26
C ALA A 239 9.22 -16.80 13.76
N SER A 240 8.35 -17.26 14.66
CA SER A 240 7.15 -18.04 14.33
C SER A 240 6.12 -17.18 13.59
N LEU A 241 5.43 -17.77 12.61
CA LEU A 241 4.32 -17.12 11.92
C LEU A 241 3.08 -17.15 12.81
N ILE A 242 2.62 -15.98 13.26
CA ILE A 242 1.50 -15.82 14.18
C ILE A 242 0.19 -15.69 13.42
N HIS A 243 0.15 -14.82 12.41
CA HIS A 243 -1.08 -14.47 11.71
C HIS A 243 -0.80 -14.04 10.26
N VAL A 244 -1.75 -14.34 9.38
CA VAL A 244 -1.77 -13.89 7.98
C VAL A 244 -3.18 -13.45 7.63
N GLU A 245 -3.33 -12.25 7.07
CA GLU A 245 -4.63 -11.68 6.76
C GLU A 245 -4.59 -10.79 5.51
N ASP A 246 -5.56 -11.00 4.62
CA ASP A 246 -5.85 -10.06 3.55
C ASP A 246 -6.77 -8.94 4.06
N PRO A 247 -6.58 -7.69 3.61
CA PRO A 247 -7.30 -6.56 4.16
C PRO A 247 -8.78 -6.62 3.76
N LEU A 248 -9.66 -6.22 4.69
CA LEU A 248 -11.08 -6.04 4.44
C LEU A 248 -11.31 -5.01 3.32
N ALA A 249 -10.60 -3.89 3.41
CA ALA A 249 -10.51 -2.86 2.40
C ALA A 249 -9.12 -2.21 2.47
N ALA A 250 -8.61 -1.78 1.32
CA ALA A 250 -7.32 -1.10 1.21
C ALA A 250 -7.39 0.00 0.16
N ILE A 251 -6.54 1.03 0.26
CA ILE A 251 -6.41 2.10 -0.72
C ILE A 251 -4.96 2.55 -0.85
N ILE A 252 -4.52 2.78 -2.08
CA ILE A 252 -3.21 3.34 -2.39
C ILE A 252 -3.12 4.83 -1.99
N ILE A 253 -1.98 5.25 -1.45
CA ILE A 253 -1.77 6.67 -1.13
C ILE A 253 -1.59 7.51 -2.40
N LYS A 254 -1.95 8.80 -2.33
CA LYS A 254 -1.99 9.69 -3.51
C LYS A 254 -0.64 9.80 -4.23
N SER A 255 0.47 9.88 -3.49
CA SER A 255 1.83 9.96 -4.04
C SER A 255 2.29 8.69 -4.78
N CYS A 256 1.68 7.54 -4.49
CA CYS A 256 2.03 6.26 -5.11
C CYS A 256 1.15 5.89 -6.31
N ARG A 257 0.07 6.64 -6.61
CA ARG A 257 -0.90 6.30 -7.65
C ARG A 257 -0.26 6.07 -9.03
N GLU A 258 0.74 6.86 -9.40
CA GLU A 258 1.39 6.73 -10.71
C GLU A 258 2.50 5.66 -10.75
N THR A 259 2.97 5.21 -9.58
CA THR A 259 4.17 4.36 -9.46
C THR A 259 3.89 2.95 -8.95
N HIS A 260 2.73 2.71 -8.34
CA HIS A 260 2.37 1.41 -7.78
C HIS A 260 1.02 0.92 -8.28
N CYS A 261 0.86 -0.40 -8.30
CA CYS A 261 -0.38 -1.07 -8.62
C CYS A 261 -1.48 -0.69 -7.61
N HIS A 262 -2.65 -0.27 -8.10
CA HIS A 262 -3.77 0.12 -7.25
C HIS A 262 -4.46 -1.05 -6.53
N TYR A 263 -4.15 -2.29 -6.93
CA TYR A 263 -4.72 -3.48 -6.31
C TYR A 263 -3.74 -4.16 -5.35
N CYS A 264 -2.53 -4.46 -5.82
CA CYS A 264 -1.54 -5.24 -5.08
C CYS A 264 -0.46 -4.38 -4.39
N PHE A 265 -0.46 -3.06 -4.64
CA PHE A 265 0.49 -2.07 -4.11
C PHE A 265 1.96 -2.30 -4.45
N SER A 266 2.31 -3.32 -5.24
CA SER A 266 3.66 -3.49 -5.79
C SER A 266 3.99 -2.40 -6.81
N GLU A 267 5.29 -2.11 -6.98
CA GLU A 267 5.76 -1.16 -7.99
C GLU A 267 5.27 -1.55 -9.39
N ALA A 268 4.84 -0.54 -10.14
CA ALA A 268 4.19 -0.71 -11.42
C ALA A 268 5.24 -0.95 -12.52
N PRO A 269 5.17 -2.07 -13.28
CA PRO A 269 6.10 -2.34 -14.36
C PRO A 269 5.82 -1.43 -15.56
N ALA A 270 6.79 -1.26 -16.46
CA ALA A 270 6.63 -0.46 -17.67
C ALA A 270 5.39 -0.82 -18.54
N ASP A 271 4.93 -2.08 -18.48
CA ASP A 271 3.76 -2.59 -19.20
C ASP A 271 2.47 -2.57 -18.38
N VAL A 272 2.30 -1.54 -17.54
CA VAL A 272 1.05 -1.32 -16.78
C VAL A 272 -0.20 -1.51 -17.63
N VAL A 273 -1.24 -2.00 -16.96
CA VAL A 273 -2.60 -2.16 -17.46
C VAL A 273 -3.47 -1.10 -16.78
N PHE A 274 -4.39 -0.48 -17.53
CA PHE A 274 -5.25 0.61 -17.02
C PHE A 274 -6.67 0.13 -16.81
N CYS A 275 -7.43 0.71 -15.88
CA CYS A 275 -8.87 0.46 -15.81
C CYS A 275 -9.52 0.74 -17.17
N PRO A 276 -10.47 -0.09 -17.64
CA PRO A 276 -11.09 0.13 -18.93
C PRO A 276 -12.16 1.24 -18.87
N LEU A 277 -12.69 1.58 -17.68
CA LEU A 277 -13.76 2.56 -17.48
C LEU A 277 -13.27 3.97 -17.10
N CYS A 278 -12.07 4.11 -16.53
CA CYS A 278 -11.52 5.41 -16.13
C CYS A 278 -9.99 5.48 -16.29
N THR A 279 -9.43 6.66 -16.08
CA THR A 279 -8.00 6.96 -16.30
C THR A 279 -7.15 6.93 -15.02
N ILE A 280 -7.75 6.66 -13.85
CA ILE A 280 -7.06 6.78 -12.55
C ILE A 280 -6.16 5.57 -12.25
N PRO A 281 -6.69 4.33 -12.09
CA PRO A 281 -5.88 3.26 -11.56
C PRO A 281 -4.97 2.65 -12.61
N VAL A 282 -3.78 2.29 -12.14
CA VAL A 282 -2.79 1.48 -12.86
C VAL A 282 -2.64 0.14 -12.16
N TYR A 283 -2.47 -0.92 -12.96
CA TYR A 283 -2.33 -2.29 -12.48
C TYR A 283 -1.06 -2.91 -13.06
N CYS A 284 -0.35 -3.69 -12.24
CA CYS A 284 0.85 -4.39 -12.69
C CYS A 284 0.56 -5.54 -13.66
N SER A 285 -0.67 -6.07 -13.64
CA SER A 285 -1.06 -7.23 -14.44
C SER A 285 -2.55 -7.20 -14.78
N LYS A 286 -2.95 -8.07 -15.72
CA LYS A 286 -4.35 -8.22 -16.10
C LYS A 286 -5.17 -8.83 -14.96
N GLU A 287 -4.56 -9.76 -14.21
CA GLU A 287 -5.14 -10.37 -13.02
C GLU A 287 -5.44 -9.30 -11.97
N CYS A 288 -4.49 -8.42 -11.64
CA CYS A 288 -4.75 -7.31 -10.70
C CYS A 288 -5.87 -6.37 -11.17
N GLN A 289 -5.96 -6.11 -12.48
CA GLN A 289 -7.06 -5.32 -13.05
C GLN A 289 -8.40 -6.02 -12.87
N GLU A 290 -8.49 -7.32 -13.19
CA GLU A 290 -9.72 -8.13 -13.06
C GLU A 290 -10.16 -8.25 -11.60
N GLN A 291 -9.23 -8.41 -10.67
CA GLN A 291 -9.54 -8.49 -9.24
C GLN A 291 -10.08 -7.16 -8.68
N ALA A 292 -9.58 -6.03 -9.18
CA ALA A 292 -10.03 -4.71 -8.75
C ALA A 292 -11.35 -4.28 -9.41
N VAL A 293 -11.52 -4.58 -10.69
CA VAL A 293 -12.66 -4.11 -11.50
C VAL A 293 -13.79 -5.15 -11.56
N GLY A 294 -13.52 -6.41 -11.21
CA GLY A 294 -14.47 -7.52 -11.37
C GLY A 294 -14.66 -7.92 -12.83
N ASP A 295 -15.54 -8.90 -13.05
CA ASP A 295 -15.97 -9.31 -14.38
C ASP A 295 -16.86 -8.23 -15.00
N ILE A 296 -16.28 -7.39 -15.86
CA ILE A 296 -17.07 -6.59 -16.79
C ILE A 296 -17.64 -7.58 -17.82
N SER A 297 -18.91 -7.95 -17.66
CA SER A 297 -19.65 -8.56 -18.77
C SER A 297 -19.60 -7.59 -19.94
N TRP A 298 -18.98 -8.01 -21.04
CA TRP A 298 -18.86 -7.29 -22.30
C TRP A 298 -20.21 -7.13 -23.03
N ASN A 299 -21.31 -7.04 -22.28
CA ASN A 299 -22.67 -6.85 -22.75
C ASN A 299 -23.44 -6.09 -21.66
N GLN A 300 -23.36 -4.77 -21.70
CA GLN A 300 -24.45 -3.92 -21.23
C GLN A 300 -24.88 -3.05 -22.40
N ASP A 301 -25.69 -3.65 -23.27
CA ASP A 301 -26.84 -2.96 -23.82
C ASP A 301 -28.03 -3.90 -23.61
N THR A 302 -29.10 -3.33 -23.06
CA THR A 302 -30.50 -3.79 -23.11
C THR A 302 -30.75 -5.24 -23.53
N SER A 303 -31.27 -6.04 -22.60
CA SER A 303 -32.19 -7.17 -22.82
C SER A 303 -32.09 -7.86 -24.19
N LEU A 304 -31.42 -9.01 -24.26
CA LEU A 304 -31.86 -10.19 -25.02
C LEU A 304 -30.87 -11.34 -24.79
N GLU A 305 -31.42 -12.46 -24.32
CA GLU A 305 -30.73 -13.73 -24.11
C GLU A 305 -30.06 -14.22 -25.39
N PHE A 306 -28.81 -14.67 -25.31
CA PHE A 306 -28.26 -15.60 -26.30
C PHE A 306 -27.56 -16.76 -25.61
N ASN A 307 -28.15 -17.94 -25.78
CA ASN A 307 -27.67 -19.24 -25.33
C ASN A 307 -26.32 -19.57 -25.98
N SER A 308 -25.33 -19.91 -25.16
CA SER A 308 -24.03 -20.41 -25.61
C SER A 308 -24.07 -21.92 -25.78
N HIS A 309 -24.36 -22.37 -27.00
CA HIS A 309 -23.92 -23.68 -27.48
C HIS A 309 -23.02 -23.43 -28.69
N HIS A 310 -21.70 -23.57 -28.53
CA HIS A 310 -20.85 -24.37 -29.42
C HIS A 310 -19.40 -24.39 -28.94
N LEU A 311 -19.02 -25.58 -28.48
CA LEU A 311 -17.66 -26.05 -28.23
C LEU A 311 -16.81 -26.00 -29.50
N VAL A 312 -15.57 -25.51 -29.39
CA VAL A 312 -14.42 -26.10 -30.09
C VAL A 312 -13.22 -26.07 -29.13
N ASP A 313 -12.88 -27.27 -28.65
CA ASP A 313 -11.64 -27.59 -27.94
C ASP A 313 -10.42 -27.21 -28.78
N ASN A 314 -9.38 -26.65 -28.12
CA ASN A 314 -8.00 -27.05 -28.36
C ASN A 314 -7.04 -26.55 -27.25
N ALA A 315 -6.61 -27.51 -26.43
CA ALA A 315 -5.32 -27.63 -25.75
C ALA A 315 -4.88 -26.52 -24.77
N LYS A 316 -5.35 -26.64 -23.52
CA LYS A 316 -4.62 -26.19 -22.33
C LYS A 316 -3.44 -27.13 -22.06
N LEU A 317 -2.22 -26.64 -22.23
CA LEU A 317 -1.01 -27.09 -21.54
C LEU A 317 -0.63 -25.91 -20.63
N GLY A 318 -0.72 -25.95 -19.31
CA GLY A 318 -0.16 -26.96 -18.42
C GLY A 318 1.09 -26.37 -17.76
N LEU A 319 0.92 -25.37 -16.89
CA LEU A 319 1.96 -24.88 -15.97
C LEU A 319 1.33 -24.70 -14.59
N THR A 320 1.82 -25.53 -13.69
CA THR A 320 1.46 -25.68 -12.28
C THR A 320 1.73 -24.40 -11.48
N SER A 321 0.66 -23.81 -10.94
CA SER A 321 0.74 -22.97 -9.75
C SER A 321 -0.25 -23.55 -8.76
N THR A 322 0.27 -24.28 -7.78
CA THR A 322 -0.43 -24.72 -6.58
C THR A 322 -0.72 -23.50 -5.71
N ARG A 323 -1.70 -22.69 -6.13
CA ARG A 323 -2.46 -21.86 -5.19
C ARG A 323 -3.68 -22.65 -4.80
N CYS A 324 -3.82 -22.87 -3.50
CA CYS A 324 -5.03 -23.37 -2.86
C CYS A 324 -6.20 -22.53 -3.39
N LYS A 325 -7.00 -23.12 -4.28
CA LYS A 325 -8.25 -22.52 -4.76
C LYS A 325 -9.21 -22.53 -3.58
N THR A 326 -9.29 -21.43 -2.86
CA THR A 326 -10.52 -21.13 -2.14
C THR A 326 -11.63 -20.97 -3.18
N SER A 327 -12.73 -21.66 -2.94
CA SER A 327 -13.92 -21.75 -3.78
C SER A 327 -14.32 -20.40 -4.40
N ASN A 328 -14.78 -20.43 -5.66
CA ASN A 328 -15.39 -19.34 -6.43
C ASN A 328 -16.51 -18.59 -5.64
N SER A 329 -16.17 -17.73 -4.69
CA SER A 329 -17.04 -16.65 -4.24
C SER A 329 -16.96 -15.56 -5.30
N LYS A 330 -18.10 -15.13 -5.86
CA LYS A 330 -18.16 -13.94 -6.73
C LYS A 330 -17.42 -12.80 -6.03
N GLN A 331 -16.25 -12.45 -6.58
CA GLN A 331 -15.38 -11.48 -5.97
C GLN A 331 -15.96 -10.09 -6.18
N ILE A 332 -16.08 -9.32 -5.10
CA ILE A 332 -16.64 -7.97 -5.15
C ILE A 332 -15.57 -7.02 -5.68
N ALA A 333 -15.93 -6.26 -6.71
CA ALA A 333 -15.02 -5.34 -7.36
C ALA A 333 -14.75 -4.10 -6.50
N GLU A 334 -13.51 -3.96 -6.03
CA GLU A 334 -13.10 -2.86 -5.13
C GLU A 334 -13.08 -1.48 -5.81
N HIS A 335 -13.04 -1.41 -7.13
CA HIS A 335 -12.93 -0.15 -7.87
C HIS A 335 -14.23 0.30 -8.56
N MET A 336 -15.19 -0.61 -8.79
CA MET A 336 -16.34 -0.33 -9.67
C MET A 336 -17.21 0.85 -9.20
N HIS A 337 -17.41 0.99 -7.89
CA HIS A 337 -18.16 2.08 -7.26
C HIS A 337 -17.41 3.42 -7.24
N GLU A 338 -16.16 3.43 -7.71
CA GLU A 338 -15.25 4.57 -7.76
C GLU A 338 -14.87 4.96 -9.21
N CYS A 339 -15.56 4.39 -10.19
CA CYS A 339 -15.22 4.54 -11.60
C CYS A 339 -16.44 4.92 -12.45
N GLY A 340 -16.25 5.03 -13.77
CA GLY A 340 -17.36 5.29 -14.69
C GLY A 340 -18.02 6.67 -14.52
N GLY A 341 -17.25 7.66 -14.06
CA GLY A 341 -17.75 9.02 -13.85
C GLY A 341 -17.84 9.46 -12.39
N ALA A 342 -17.86 8.51 -11.46
CA ALA A 342 -17.61 8.82 -10.06
C ALA A 342 -16.10 9.03 -9.85
N HIS A 343 -15.70 10.09 -9.13
CA HIS A 343 -14.30 10.27 -8.74
C HIS A 343 -14.12 10.78 -7.31
N TRP A 344 -15.13 10.57 -6.46
CA TRP A 344 -15.03 10.83 -5.03
C TRP A 344 -13.83 10.13 -4.39
N ALA A 345 -13.47 8.91 -4.81
CA ALA A 345 -12.26 8.22 -4.36
C ALA A 345 -10.95 8.94 -4.74
N ALA A 346 -10.95 9.73 -5.81
CA ALA A 346 -9.79 10.54 -6.20
C ALA A 346 -9.62 11.77 -5.30
N VAL A 347 -10.74 12.35 -4.85
CA VAL A 347 -10.81 13.64 -4.15
C VAL A 347 -10.76 13.46 -2.62
N LEU A 348 -11.61 12.60 -2.07
CA LEU A 348 -11.81 12.43 -0.63
C LEU A 348 -10.54 11.89 0.07
N PRO A 349 -10.39 12.12 1.40
CA PRO A 349 -9.30 11.54 2.19
C PRO A 349 -9.34 10.00 2.21
N ALA A 350 -8.18 9.36 2.39
CA ALA A 350 -8.02 7.91 2.25
C ALA A 350 -8.92 7.11 3.20
N ASP A 351 -9.05 7.56 4.45
CA ASP A 351 -9.91 7.01 5.49
C ASP A 351 -11.41 7.11 5.13
N ILE A 352 -11.83 8.18 4.44
CA ILE A 352 -13.21 8.30 3.92
C ILE A 352 -13.42 7.35 2.75
N VAL A 353 -12.42 7.19 1.88
CA VAL A 353 -12.54 6.26 0.75
C VAL A 353 -12.57 4.81 1.23
N LEU A 354 -11.78 4.45 2.24
CA LEU A 354 -11.86 3.15 2.90
C LEU A 354 -13.26 2.89 3.48
N ALA A 355 -13.87 3.89 4.13
CA ALA A 355 -15.26 3.77 4.61
C ALA A 355 -16.23 3.49 3.46
N GLY A 356 -16.04 4.18 2.33
CA GLY A 356 -16.78 3.95 1.09
C GLY A 356 -16.64 2.52 0.57
N ARG A 357 -15.41 2.01 0.50
CA ARG A 357 -15.13 0.64 0.05
C ARG A 357 -15.75 -0.43 0.96
N VAL A 358 -15.65 -0.25 2.29
CA VAL A 358 -16.26 -1.17 3.26
C VAL A 358 -17.79 -1.16 3.12
N MET A 359 -18.41 0.02 2.96
CA MET A 359 -19.85 0.14 2.74
C MET A 359 -20.29 -0.47 1.41
N ALA A 360 -19.57 -0.19 0.32
CA ALA A 360 -19.85 -0.77 -0.98
C ALA A 360 -19.78 -2.31 -0.92
N GLN A 361 -18.73 -2.85 -0.31
CA GLN A 361 -18.60 -4.28 -0.11
C GLN A 361 -19.75 -4.87 0.72
N TYR A 362 -20.22 -4.17 1.75
CA TYR A 362 -21.39 -4.58 2.53
C TYR A 362 -22.66 -4.60 1.68
N ILE A 363 -22.90 -3.56 0.88
CA ILE A 363 -24.06 -3.44 -0.02
C ILE A 363 -24.04 -4.56 -1.05
N ASP A 364 -22.91 -4.75 -1.74
CA ASP A 364 -22.75 -5.79 -2.76
C ASP A 364 -22.96 -7.19 -2.19
N LYS A 365 -22.41 -7.51 -1.01
CA LYS A 365 -22.66 -8.79 -0.33
C LYS A 365 -24.15 -9.00 -0.07
N ARG A 366 -24.88 -7.96 0.34
CA ARG A 366 -26.31 -8.07 0.62
C ARG A 366 -27.13 -8.29 -0.64
N LEU A 367 -26.85 -7.52 -1.70
CA LEU A 367 -27.49 -7.67 -3.01
C LEU A 367 -27.28 -9.08 -3.56
N LEU A 368 -26.08 -9.65 -3.42
CA LEU A 368 -25.78 -11.03 -3.82
C LEU A 368 -26.57 -12.08 -3.02
N THR A 369 -26.85 -11.81 -1.73
CA THR A 369 -27.62 -12.73 -0.86
C THR A 369 -29.14 -12.57 -0.97
N GLY A 370 -29.64 -11.71 -1.88
CA GLY A 370 -31.08 -11.47 -2.06
C GLY A 370 -31.74 -10.73 -0.88
N LYS A 371 -30.95 -10.16 0.05
CA LYS A 371 -31.46 -9.38 1.18
C LYS A 371 -31.66 -7.92 0.76
N SER A 372 -32.76 -7.63 0.05
CA SER A 372 -33.15 -6.27 -0.35
C SER A 372 -33.70 -5.40 0.79
N SER A 373 -33.70 -5.89 2.04
CA SER A 373 -34.18 -5.12 3.18
C SER A 373 -33.25 -3.96 3.53
N ALA A 374 -33.84 -2.91 4.11
CA ALA A 374 -33.22 -1.62 4.36
C ALA A 374 -31.81 -1.71 4.98
N ILE A 375 -30.89 -0.94 4.41
CA ILE A 375 -29.47 -0.92 4.78
C ILE A 375 -29.34 -0.19 6.12
N SER A 376 -28.69 -0.82 7.10
CA SER A 376 -28.26 -0.15 8.33
C SER A 376 -26.74 0.10 8.33
N GLY A 377 -25.94 -0.64 7.54
CA GLY A 377 -24.48 -0.55 7.50
C GLY A 377 -23.76 -1.76 8.14
N PRO A 378 -22.44 -1.94 7.92
CA PRO A 378 -21.64 -2.98 8.53
C PRO A 378 -21.33 -2.64 9.99
N ASN A 379 -21.48 -3.61 10.90
CA ASN A 379 -20.93 -3.51 12.24
C ASN A 379 -19.59 -4.25 12.28
N LEU A 380 -18.49 -3.48 12.31
CA LEU A 380 -17.14 -4.04 12.42
C LEU A 380 -16.76 -4.43 13.85
N ASP A 381 -17.51 -3.93 14.85
CA ASP A 381 -17.16 -4.09 16.27
C ASP A 381 -15.72 -3.64 16.60
N LEU A 382 -15.23 -2.62 15.90
CA LEU A 382 -13.93 -1.98 16.17
C LEU A 382 -14.09 -0.72 17.01
N VAL A 383 -13.02 -0.31 17.70
CA VAL A 383 -13.01 0.89 18.53
C VAL A 383 -13.16 2.15 17.68
N HIS A 384 -14.08 3.06 18.04
CA HIS A 384 -14.34 4.28 17.26
C HIS A 384 -13.88 5.58 17.95
N HIS A 385 -13.79 5.62 19.28
CA HIS A 385 -13.42 6.81 20.07
C HIS A 385 -14.24 8.09 19.77
N TYR A 386 -15.41 7.96 19.14
CA TYR A 386 -16.27 9.09 18.77
C TYR A 386 -16.54 10.01 19.96
N ASP A 387 -16.94 9.46 21.12
CA ASP A 387 -17.37 10.25 22.27
C ASP A 387 -16.28 11.19 22.82
N ILE A 388 -15.02 10.76 22.73
CA ILE A 388 -13.84 11.49 23.22
C ILE A 388 -13.12 12.28 22.11
N ASP A 389 -13.64 12.28 20.89
CA ASP A 389 -13.04 13.00 19.77
C ASP A 389 -13.35 14.51 19.84
N SER A 390 -12.50 15.31 19.19
CA SER A 390 -12.66 16.76 19.16
C SER A 390 -13.95 17.18 18.43
N PRO A 391 -14.60 18.29 18.84
CA PRO A 391 -15.79 18.81 18.15
C PRO A 391 -15.61 19.01 16.64
N THR A 392 -14.42 19.48 16.22
CA THR A 392 -14.09 19.68 14.81
C THR A 392 -14.01 18.36 14.04
N SER A 393 -13.38 17.33 14.59
CA SER A 393 -13.27 16.01 13.96
C SER A 393 -14.62 15.30 13.91
N LYS A 394 -15.46 15.44 14.96
CA LYS A 394 -16.84 14.95 14.95
C LYS A 394 -17.63 15.56 13.79
N LEU A 395 -17.58 16.89 13.64
CA LEU A 395 -18.24 17.61 12.55
C LEU A 395 -17.75 17.16 11.18
N GLU A 396 -16.43 17.05 10.98
CA GLU A 396 -15.87 16.57 9.71
C GLU A 396 -16.34 15.16 9.37
N SER A 397 -16.39 14.26 10.35
CA SER A 397 -16.85 12.89 10.16
C SER A 397 -18.34 12.85 9.79
N HIS A 398 -19.17 13.75 10.33
CA HIS A 398 -20.57 13.91 9.91
C HIS A 398 -20.69 14.40 8.46
N ILE A 399 -19.95 15.45 8.09
CA ILE A 399 -19.99 16.01 6.73
C ILE A 399 -19.54 14.94 5.72
N TYR A 400 -18.44 14.23 6.00
CA TYR A 400 -17.96 13.17 5.12
C TYR A 400 -18.92 11.99 5.05
N ALA A 401 -19.57 11.59 6.15
CA ALA A 401 -20.58 10.54 6.13
C ALA A 401 -21.74 10.90 5.20
N ILE A 402 -22.24 12.13 5.25
CA ILE A 402 -23.32 12.61 4.36
C ILE A 402 -22.85 12.63 2.90
N VAL A 403 -21.67 13.21 2.62
CA VAL A 403 -21.11 13.25 1.25
C VAL A 403 -20.96 11.85 0.68
N LEU A 404 -20.40 10.92 1.47
CA LEU A 404 -20.17 9.56 1.07
C LEU A 404 -21.48 8.79 0.84
N LEU A 405 -22.47 8.98 1.72
CA LEU A 405 -23.81 8.40 1.54
C LEU A 405 -24.40 8.80 0.19
N LEU A 406 -24.42 10.09 -0.12
CA LEU A 406 -24.98 10.62 -1.38
C LEU A 406 -24.20 10.11 -2.60
N CYS A 407 -22.87 9.99 -2.51
CA CYS A 407 -22.05 9.41 -3.56
C CYS A 407 -22.42 7.93 -3.83
N LEU A 408 -22.57 7.13 -2.77
CA LEU A 408 -22.96 5.72 -2.89
C LEU A 408 -24.41 5.58 -3.38
N GLN A 409 -25.33 6.40 -2.90
CA GLN A 409 -26.72 6.44 -3.36
C GLN A 409 -26.82 6.68 -4.87
N LYS A 410 -26.06 7.64 -5.39
CA LYS A 410 -26.06 7.93 -6.82
C LYS A 410 -25.46 6.79 -7.65
N TYR A 411 -24.46 6.08 -7.12
CA TYR A 411 -23.87 4.92 -7.80
C TYR A 411 -24.84 3.73 -7.87
N TYR A 412 -25.40 3.31 -6.74
CA TYR A 412 -26.28 2.14 -6.69
C TYR A 412 -27.66 2.38 -7.31
N ARG A 413 -27.99 3.65 -7.63
CA ARG A 413 -29.31 4.12 -8.08
C ARG A 413 -30.40 3.78 -7.04
N SER A 414 -31.54 4.44 -7.11
CA SER A 414 -32.53 4.54 -6.02
C SER A 414 -33.20 3.23 -5.56
N ASP A 415 -32.74 2.06 -6.01
CA ASP A 415 -33.26 0.73 -5.64
C ASP A 415 -32.97 0.33 -4.19
N LEU A 416 -32.17 1.13 -3.48
CA LEU A 416 -31.82 0.91 -2.08
C LEU A 416 -32.61 1.85 -1.14
N SER A 417 -33.35 1.26 -0.20
CA SER A 417 -33.94 1.99 0.93
C SER A 417 -32.90 2.14 2.03
N TRP A 418 -32.41 3.36 2.23
CA TRP A 418 -31.48 3.73 3.29
C TRP A 418 -32.27 4.07 4.55
N ARG A 419 -31.91 3.49 5.70
CA ARG A 419 -32.50 3.88 6.99
C ARG A 419 -31.83 5.14 7.53
N GLU A 420 -32.51 5.88 8.39
CA GLU A 420 -31.93 6.98 9.18
C GLU A 420 -30.65 6.54 9.91
N GLU A 421 -30.62 5.29 10.41
CA GLU A 421 -29.47 4.69 11.08
C GLU A 421 -28.20 4.58 10.19
N SER A 422 -28.36 4.59 8.86
CA SER A 422 -27.23 4.39 7.93
C SER A 422 -26.18 5.49 8.06
N LEU A 423 -26.63 6.74 8.29
CA LEU A 423 -25.72 7.86 8.50
C LEU A 423 -24.97 7.74 9.82
N SER A 424 -25.68 7.36 10.89
CA SER A 424 -25.04 7.13 12.19
C SER A 424 -23.98 6.04 12.10
N GLN A 425 -24.27 4.93 11.40
CA GLN A 425 -23.31 3.86 11.18
C GLN A 425 -22.14 4.29 10.29
N LEU A 426 -22.36 5.13 9.27
CA LEU A 426 -21.30 5.70 8.45
C LEU A 426 -20.35 6.59 9.26
N VAL A 427 -20.89 7.43 10.15
CA VAL A 427 -20.06 8.25 11.06
C VAL A 427 -19.21 7.35 11.95
N LEU A 428 -19.81 6.33 12.58
CA LEU A 428 -19.08 5.39 13.41
C LEU A 428 -18.03 4.62 12.61
N LEU A 429 -18.34 4.19 11.39
CA LEU A 429 -17.41 3.50 10.50
C LEU A 429 -16.20 4.36 10.15
N ILE A 430 -16.40 5.65 9.82
CA ILE A 430 -15.30 6.60 9.57
C ILE A 430 -14.42 6.71 10.81
N CYS A 431 -15.01 6.85 12.00
CA CYS A 431 -14.27 6.91 13.25
C CYS A 431 -13.51 5.60 13.55
N GLN A 432 -14.12 4.43 13.29
CA GLN A 432 -13.44 3.13 13.38
C GLN A 432 -12.23 3.07 12.45
N ILE A 433 -12.36 3.52 11.21
CA ILE A 433 -11.27 3.46 10.23
C ILE A 433 -10.11 4.39 10.62
N LYS A 434 -10.42 5.60 11.10
CA LYS A 434 -9.40 6.55 11.58
C LYS A 434 -8.52 5.94 12.69
N VAL A 435 -9.12 5.16 13.59
CA VAL A 435 -8.41 4.56 14.74
C VAL A 435 -7.74 3.23 14.39
N ASN A 436 -8.30 2.44 13.46
CA ASN A 436 -7.89 1.04 13.27
C ASN A 436 -7.17 0.76 11.94
N SER A 437 -7.07 1.74 11.04
CA SER A 437 -6.39 1.55 9.76
C SER A 437 -4.88 1.43 9.93
N ILE A 438 -4.30 0.50 9.18
CA ILE A 438 -2.88 0.16 9.19
C ILE A 438 -2.25 0.63 7.87
N ALA A 439 -1.12 1.32 7.97
CA ALA A 439 -0.32 1.69 6.81
C ALA A 439 0.43 0.46 6.27
N ILE A 440 0.29 0.19 4.97
CA ILE A 440 1.08 -0.80 4.25
C ILE A 440 2.39 -0.14 3.83
N VAL A 441 3.50 -0.76 4.23
CA VAL A 441 4.85 -0.24 4.02
C VAL A 441 5.65 -1.20 3.16
N HIS A 442 6.34 -0.67 2.16
CA HIS A 442 7.31 -1.40 1.35
C HIS A 442 8.72 -0.91 1.64
N MET A 443 9.65 -1.87 1.71
CA MET A 443 11.08 -1.60 1.86
C MET A 443 11.68 -1.32 0.48
N LYS A 444 12.33 -0.17 0.32
CA LYS A 444 13.09 0.20 -0.87
C LYS A 444 14.58 0.22 -0.52
N SER A 445 15.37 -0.57 -1.23
CA SER A 445 16.83 -0.44 -1.16
C SER A 445 17.25 0.81 -1.92
N VAL A 446 18.06 1.67 -1.29
CA VAL A 446 18.61 2.87 -1.93
C VAL A 446 19.70 2.53 -2.95
N ASP A 447 20.28 1.32 -2.86
CA ASP A 447 21.29 0.81 -3.79
C ASP A 447 20.64 0.06 -4.95
N GLY A 448 20.01 0.81 -5.86
CA GLY A 448 19.24 0.25 -6.97
C GLY A 448 19.49 0.93 -8.33
N GLY A 449 20.72 0.85 -8.85
CA GLY A 449 21.07 1.34 -10.19
C GLY A 449 22.18 0.59 -10.93
N GLN A 450 22.83 -0.40 -10.32
CA GLN A 450 23.79 -1.26 -11.00
C GLN A 450 23.37 -2.72 -10.83
N GLU A 451 22.79 -3.29 -11.88
CA GLU A 451 22.80 -4.73 -12.08
C GLU A 451 24.25 -5.20 -11.95
N LEU A 452 24.55 -6.00 -10.93
CA LEU A 452 25.82 -6.69 -10.73
C LEU A 452 26.07 -7.61 -11.93
N THR A 453 26.63 -7.03 -12.98
CA THR A 453 27.25 -7.74 -14.08
C THR A 453 28.75 -7.78 -13.81
N GLU A 454 29.23 -9.02 -13.72
CA GLU A 454 30.63 -9.45 -13.70
C GLU A 454 31.42 -9.30 -12.38
N SER A 455 31.88 -10.47 -11.92
CA SER A 455 32.84 -10.66 -10.83
C SER A 455 34.11 -9.84 -11.07
N LYS A 456 34.31 -8.80 -10.26
CA LYS A 456 35.64 -8.24 -10.01
C LYS A 456 36.08 -8.61 -8.61
N GLY A 457 37.32 -9.10 -8.54
CA GLY A 457 37.89 -9.81 -7.40
C GLY A 457 37.87 -9.03 -6.09
N TYR A 458 37.75 -9.81 -5.02
CA TYR A 458 37.89 -9.40 -3.63
C TYR A 458 39.15 -8.55 -3.41
N SER A 459 38.97 -7.33 -2.90
CA SER A 459 40.00 -6.62 -2.13
C SER A 459 39.45 -6.30 -0.74
N THR A 460 40.22 -6.75 0.25
CA THR A 460 40.30 -6.43 1.69
C THR A 460 39.33 -5.41 2.31
N ALA A 461 38.78 -5.81 3.45
CA ALA A 461 37.95 -5.10 4.41
C ALA A 461 38.31 -3.62 4.67
N SER A 462 37.40 -2.71 4.28
CA SER A 462 37.12 -1.44 5.00
C SER A 462 35.79 -0.81 4.65
N ASP A 463 35.13 -1.21 3.55
CA ASP A 463 33.91 -0.55 3.10
C ASP A 463 32.69 -1.44 3.40
N ALA A 464 32.19 -1.38 4.63
CA ALA A 464 30.83 -1.81 4.91
C ALA A 464 29.89 -0.89 4.14
N VAL A 465 29.40 -1.35 2.99
CA VAL A 465 28.33 -0.67 2.26
C VAL A 465 27.11 -0.66 3.18
N MET A 466 26.82 0.50 3.75
CA MET A 466 25.60 0.74 4.52
C MET A 466 24.43 0.71 3.53
N CYS A 467 23.84 -0.47 3.32
CA CYS A 467 22.56 -0.59 2.62
C CYS A 467 21.50 0.16 3.43
N SER A 468 21.20 1.40 3.06
CA SER A 468 20.06 2.10 3.62
C SER A 468 18.79 1.52 2.98
N VAL A 469 17.90 1.02 3.84
CA VAL A 469 16.58 0.53 3.46
C VAL A 469 15.58 1.60 3.88
N GLU A 470 14.94 2.22 2.91
CA GLU A 470 13.90 3.22 3.14
C GLU A 470 12.54 2.52 3.28
N GLN A 471 11.78 2.87 4.32
CA GLN A 471 10.41 2.42 4.51
C GLN A 471 9.44 3.40 3.86
N ILE A 472 8.82 2.99 2.76
CA ILE A 472 7.86 3.82 2.02
C ILE A 472 6.44 3.35 2.34
N ARG A 473 5.63 4.22 2.93
CA ARG A 473 4.19 3.99 3.06
C ARG A 473 3.59 4.00 1.65
N VAL A 474 2.91 2.93 1.24
CA VAL A 474 2.35 2.79 -0.13
C VAL A 474 0.82 2.75 -0.15
N ALA A 475 0.20 2.29 0.93
CA ALA A 475 -1.24 2.16 1.04
C ALA A 475 -1.71 2.22 2.50
N GLN A 476 -3.02 2.30 2.68
CA GLN A 476 -3.71 2.26 3.96
C GLN A 476 -4.81 1.22 3.89
N ALA A 477 -4.99 0.41 4.92
CA ALA A 477 -5.92 -0.71 4.89
C ALA A 477 -6.52 -1.04 6.27
N ILE A 478 -7.64 -1.75 6.28
CA ILE A 478 -8.27 -2.28 7.50
C ILE A 478 -8.09 -3.79 7.52
N TYR A 479 -7.52 -4.30 8.60
CA TYR A 479 -7.35 -5.72 8.88
C TYR A 479 -8.12 -6.03 10.16
N MET A 480 -9.20 -6.81 10.06
CA MET A 480 -10.12 -7.05 11.16
C MET A 480 -9.43 -7.70 12.36
N SER A 481 -8.64 -8.75 12.13
CA SER A 481 -7.90 -9.40 13.21
C SER A 481 -6.63 -8.64 13.55
N GLY A 482 -5.95 -8.05 12.56
CA GLY A 482 -4.79 -7.18 12.78
C GLY A 482 -5.07 -6.01 13.73
N SER A 483 -6.26 -5.40 13.68
CA SER A 483 -6.67 -4.30 14.55
C SER A 483 -6.95 -4.71 16.01
N LEU A 484 -6.95 -6.00 16.34
CA LEU A 484 -7.17 -6.49 17.71
C LEU A 484 -5.86 -6.64 18.52
N PHE A 485 -4.70 -6.50 17.87
CA PHE A 485 -3.43 -6.55 18.58
C PHE A 485 -3.11 -5.20 19.19
N ASN A 486 -2.81 -5.18 20.48
CA ASN A 486 -2.54 -3.95 21.21
C ASN A 486 -1.14 -3.39 20.96
N HIS A 487 -0.96 -2.13 21.31
CA HIS A 487 0.32 -1.46 21.17
C HIS A 487 1.32 -1.77 22.30
N SER A 488 2.59 -1.94 21.93
CA SER A 488 3.75 -1.74 22.80
C SER A 488 4.84 -0.96 22.06
N CYS A 489 5.52 -0.03 22.74
CA CYS A 489 6.71 0.64 22.18
C CYS A 489 7.92 -0.32 22.09
N ARG A 490 7.79 -1.51 22.67
CA ARG A 490 8.71 -2.64 22.53
C ARG A 490 7.88 -3.88 22.21
N PRO A 491 7.55 -4.09 20.93
CA PRO A 491 6.63 -5.15 20.52
C PRO A 491 7.30 -6.53 20.55
N ASN A 492 6.51 -7.55 20.91
CA ASN A 492 6.89 -8.96 20.78
C ASN A 492 6.42 -9.58 19.45
N VAL A 493 5.64 -8.82 18.66
CA VAL A 493 5.16 -9.17 17.32
C VAL A 493 5.58 -8.11 16.30
N HIS A 494 6.25 -8.55 15.24
CA HIS A 494 6.60 -7.71 14.10
C HIS A 494 5.62 -7.92 12.94
N THR A 495 5.08 -6.82 12.45
CA THR A 495 4.27 -6.72 11.24
C THR A 495 5.09 -6.47 9.97
N TYR A 496 4.87 -7.25 8.92
CA TYR A 496 5.37 -6.94 7.58
C TYR A 496 4.33 -7.26 6.50
N PHE A 497 4.55 -6.74 5.29
CA PHE A 497 3.60 -6.89 4.18
C PHE A 497 4.25 -7.60 3.01
N HIS A 498 3.50 -8.52 2.42
CA HIS A 498 3.79 -9.01 1.07
C HIS A 498 2.61 -8.60 0.18
N SER A 499 2.87 -7.67 -0.75
CA SER A 499 1.80 -7.02 -1.51
C SER A 499 0.81 -6.31 -0.56
N ARG A 500 -0.44 -6.75 -0.51
CA ARG A 500 -1.47 -6.20 0.39
C ARG A 500 -1.72 -7.06 1.63
N THR A 501 -1.11 -8.22 1.73
CA THR A 501 -1.37 -9.19 2.81
C THR A 501 -0.51 -8.86 4.03
N LEU A 502 -1.15 -8.80 5.19
CA LEU A 502 -0.53 -8.61 6.50
C LEU A 502 0.08 -9.93 6.98
N PHE A 503 1.33 -9.89 7.43
CA PHE A 503 2.00 -11.00 8.10
C PHE A 503 2.50 -10.55 9.47
N LEU A 504 2.22 -11.36 10.49
CA LEU A 504 2.69 -11.13 11.86
C LEU A 504 3.62 -12.27 12.27
N ARG A 505 4.81 -11.94 12.79
CA ARG A 505 5.78 -12.90 13.33
C ARG A 505 6.24 -12.51 14.72
N SER A 506 6.53 -13.50 15.56
CA SER A 506 7.16 -13.25 16.86
C SER A 506 8.59 -12.76 16.68
N THR A 507 8.98 -11.75 17.47
CA THR A 507 10.37 -11.26 17.53
C THR A 507 11.18 -11.98 18.62
N GLU A 508 10.49 -12.54 19.61
CA GLU A 508 11.07 -13.19 20.77
C GLU A 508 10.28 -14.45 21.17
N TYR A 509 10.72 -15.11 22.23
CA TYR A 509 10.00 -16.21 22.85
C TYR A 509 8.84 -15.64 23.67
N ILE A 510 7.63 -16.18 23.49
CA ILE A 510 6.41 -15.68 24.14
C ILE A 510 5.77 -16.83 24.93
N GLU A 511 5.55 -16.60 26.21
CA GLU A 511 4.89 -17.57 27.10
C GLU A 511 3.40 -17.72 26.79
N SER A 512 2.85 -18.88 27.13
CA SER A 512 1.41 -19.13 27.03
C SER A 512 0.65 -18.14 27.91
N GLY A 513 -0.35 -17.49 27.33
CA GLY A 513 -1.19 -16.50 28.02
C GLY A 513 -0.70 -15.07 27.93
N SER A 514 0.53 -14.84 27.44
CA SER A 514 1.07 -13.49 27.29
C SER A 514 0.35 -12.71 26.18
N PRO A 515 0.13 -11.39 26.36
CA PRO A 515 -0.39 -10.53 25.30
C PRO A 515 0.55 -10.49 24.08
N LEU A 516 -0.04 -10.50 22.90
CA LEU A 516 0.64 -10.29 21.63
C LEU A 516 0.47 -8.83 21.22
N GLU A 517 1.59 -8.11 21.19
CA GLU A 517 1.60 -6.66 21.04
C GLU A 517 2.52 -6.22 19.89
N LEU A 518 2.05 -5.26 19.10
CA LEU A 518 2.73 -4.72 17.93
C LEU A 518 2.95 -3.21 18.05
N SER A 519 3.88 -2.67 17.27
CA SER A 519 4.08 -1.22 17.23
C SER A 519 3.04 -0.57 16.32
N TYR A 520 2.44 0.53 16.78
CA TYR A 520 1.52 1.35 15.99
C TYR A 520 2.26 2.45 15.19
N GLY A 521 3.59 2.35 15.14
CA GLY A 521 4.51 3.37 14.62
C GLY A 521 5.54 3.76 15.69
N PRO A 522 5.12 4.34 16.83
CA PRO A 522 6.03 4.76 17.89
C PRO A 522 6.79 3.57 18.53
N GLN A 523 8.12 3.53 18.38
CA GLN A 523 8.96 2.46 18.92
C GLN A 523 10.16 3.03 19.68
N ALA A 524 10.50 2.40 20.81
CA ALA A 524 11.69 2.76 21.57
C ALA A 524 12.95 2.49 20.75
N GLY A 525 13.88 3.45 20.74
CA GLY A 525 15.07 3.40 19.88
C GLY A 525 14.91 4.11 18.52
N GLU A 526 13.69 4.40 18.10
CA GLU A 526 13.41 5.10 16.82
C GLU A 526 12.76 6.48 17.02
N MET A 527 12.12 6.71 18.17
CA MET A 527 11.43 7.95 18.52
C MET A 527 11.57 8.18 20.02
N ASP A 528 11.69 9.42 20.50
CA ASP A 528 11.81 9.71 21.93
C ASP A 528 10.49 9.49 22.70
N LEU A 529 10.57 9.38 24.03
CA LEU A 529 9.43 9.06 24.88
C LEU A 529 8.26 10.07 24.75
N LEU A 530 8.53 11.37 24.69
CA LEU A 530 7.48 12.38 24.58
C LEU A 530 6.78 12.30 23.25
N GLU A 531 7.52 12.18 22.15
CA GLU A 531 6.93 12.04 20.82
C GLU A 531 6.14 10.75 20.70
N ARG A 532 6.63 9.64 21.27
CA ARG A 532 5.88 8.38 21.32
C ARG A 532 4.53 8.57 22.03
N GLN A 533 4.53 9.14 23.24
CA GLN A 533 3.30 9.35 24.01
C GLN A 533 2.35 10.33 23.33
N LYS A 534 2.88 11.44 22.80
CA LYS A 534 2.09 12.43 22.06
C LYS A 534 1.44 11.82 20.83
N SER A 535 2.20 11.07 20.03
CA SER A 535 1.70 10.40 18.82
C SER A 535 0.57 9.40 19.15
N LEU A 536 0.73 8.61 20.22
CA LEU A 536 -0.31 7.67 20.66
C LEU A 536 -1.56 8.39 21.21
N GLN A 537 -1.37 9.47 21.96
CA GLN A 537 -2.47 10.27 22.49
C GLN A 537 -3.25 10.99 21.38
N GLU A 538 -2.55 11.52 20.37
CA GLU A 538 -3.18 12.22 19.24
C GLU A 538 -3.94 11.27 18.32
N ASN A 539 -3.33 10.14 17.93
CA ASN A 539 -3.87 9.22 16.94
C ASN A 539 -4.79 8.14 17.52
N TYR A 540 -4.53 7.68 18.74
CA TYR A 540 -5.23 6.54 19.35
C TYR A 540 -5.88 6.85 20.70
N LYS A 541 -5.72 8.07 21.23
CA LYS A 541 -6.39 8.57 22.46
C LYS A 541 -6.05 7.78 23.74
N PHE A 542 -4.86 7.22 23.83
CA PHE A 542 -4.37 6.56 25.05
C PHE A 542 -2.90 6.89 25.32
N SER A 543 -2.49 6.74 26.59
CA SER A 543 -1.09 6.83 27.01
C SER A 543 -0.50 5.44 27.23
N CYS A 544 0.67 5.16 26.65
CA CYS A 544 1.29 3.83 26.73
C CYS A 544 1.99 3.62 28.08
N ARG A 545 1.78 2.45 28.67
CA ARG A 545 2.38 2.01 29.95
C ARG A 545 3.20 0.72 29.79
N CYS A 546 3.78 0.51 28.61
CA CYS A 546 4.71 -0.60 28.41
C CYS A 546 6.00 -0.37 29.19
N SER A 547 6.83 -1.40 29.35
CA SER A 547 8.12 -1.29 30.04
C SER A 547 8.96 -0.13 29.49
N SER A 548 9.01 0.04 28.17
CA SER A 548 9.73 1.16 27.53
C SER A 548 9.12 2.55 27.72
N CYS A 549 7.98 2.67 28.39
CA CYS A 549 7.40 3.97 28.76
C CYS A 549 7.31 4.17 30.28
N SER A 550 7.35 3.08 31.04
CA SER A 550 7.34 3.11 32.51
C SER A 550 8.74 3.05 33.12
N GLU A 551 9.74 2.63 32.34
CA GLU A 551 11.14 2.51 32.73
C GLU A 551 12.04 3.46 31.89
N LEU A 552 13.21 3.84 32.42
CA LEU A 552 14.15 4.77 31.79
C LEU A 552 14.96 3.98 30.77
N ASN A 553 14.78 4.28 29.49
CA ASN A 553 15.53 3.63 28.41
C ASN A 553 16.71 4.49 27.99
N LEU A 554 17.88 3.87 27.83
CA LEU A 554 19.08 4.56 27.34
C LEU A 554 18.84 5.20 25.97
N SER A 555 18.07 4.54 25.10
CA SER A 555 17.68 5.11 23.80
C SER A 555 17.05 6.48 23.93
N ASP A 556 16.17 6.66 24.92
CA ASP A 556 15.40 7.90 25.11
C ASP A 556 16.27 9.03 25.68
N LEU A 557 17.44 8.69 26.24
CA LEU A 557 18.43 9.67 26.69
C LEU A 557 19.30 10.18 25.55
N VAL A 558 19.50 9.37 24.50
CA VAL A 558 20.51 9.62 23.48
C VAL A 558 19.97 9.96 22.09
N ILE A 559 18.73 9.57 21.77
CA ILE A 559 18.17 9.65 20.42
C ILE A 559 18.21 11.07 19.81
N ASP A 560 17.89 12.08 20.61
CA ASP A 560 17.96 13.50 20.23
C ASP A 560 19.03 14.26 21.01
N SER A 561 20.05 13.56 21.49
CA SER A 561 21.13 14.15 22.27
C SER A 561 22.29 14.62 21.40
N PHE A 562 23.00 15.63 21.89
CA PHE A 562 24.22 16.13 21.27
C PHE A 562 25.44 15.37 21.78
N CYS A 563 26.42 15.14 20.91
CA CYS A 563 27.73 14.70 21.34
C CYS A 563 28.42 15.80 22.17
N CYS A 564 29.07 15.42 23.27
CA CYS A 564 29.87 16.34 24.07
C CYS A 564 31.03 16.94 23.23
N PRO A 565 31.23 18.26 23.22
CA PRO A 565 32.28 18.90 22.42
C PRO A 565 33.69 18.71 23.00
N ARG A 566 33.83 18.14 24.21
CA ARG A 566 35.11 17.99 24.87
C ARG A 566 35.90 16.84 24.23
N SER A 567 37.14 17.10 23.83
CA SER A 567 38.03 16.08 23.29
C SER A 567 38.11 14.85 24.20
N PHE A 568 37.98 13.67 23.61
CA PHE A 568 37.98 12.36 24.30
C PHE A 568 36.80 12.10 25.24
N CYS A 569 35.74 12.92 25.22
CA CYS A 569 34.48 12.64 25.89
C CYS A 569 33.49 12.03 24.89
N LEU A 570 33.02 10.81 25.18
CA LEU A 570 31.96 10.14 24.40
C LEU A 570 30.55 10.43 24.94
N GLY A 571 30.44 11.29 25.94
CA GLY A 571 29.17 11.57 26.62
C GLY A 571 28.18 12.33 25.73
N ALA A 572 26.90 12.12 26.01
CA ALA A 572 25.80 12.83 25.37
C ALA A 572 25.28 13.98 26.25
N VAL A 573 24.74 15.00 25.60
CA VAL A 573 24.09 16.16 26.22
C VAL A 573 22.64 16.19 25.73
N SER A 574 21.69 15.99 26.63
CA SER A 574 20.26 16.06 26.30
C SER A 574 19.70 17.44 26.58
N GLU A 575 18.70 17.85 25.81
CA GLU A 575 17.86 19.03 26.10
C GLU A 575 16.62 18.67 26.92
N SER A 576 16.32 17.37 27.06
CA SER A 576 15.06 16.89 27.61
C SER A 576 14.96 17.13 29.12
N THR A 577 13.87 17.78 29.55
CA THR A 577 13.50 17.98 30.94
C THR A 577 12.60 16.87 31.50
N CYS A 578 12.27 15.86 30.68
CA CYS A 578 11.27 14.82 31.01
C CYS A 578 11.58 14.04 32.28
N TYR A 579 12.86 13.93 32.61
CA TYR A 579 13.38 13.13 33.71
C TYR A 579 13.47 13.91 35.03
N ARG A 580 12.83 15.09 35.15
CA ARG A 580 12.92 15.97 36.33
C ARG A 580 11.69 16.04 37.25
N SER A 581 10.48 15.61 36.87
CA SER A 581 9.30 15.83 37.71
C SER A 581 9.06 14.69 38.72
N GLU A 582 8.60 15.04 39.93
CA GLU A 582 8.24 14.08 40.99
C GLU A 582 7.13 13.09 40.56
N GLU A 583 6.34 13.42 39.54
CA GLU A 583 5.32 12.55 38.94
C GLU A 583 5.88 11.58 37.88
N ASN A 584 7.08 11.83 37.36
CA ASN A 584 7.78 11.06 36.32
C ASN A 584 9.06 10.41 36.85
N PHE A 585 9.15 10.10 38.15
CA PHE A 585 10.20 9.21 38.63
C PHE A 585 10.03 7.86 37.94
N VAL A 586 10.79 7.66 36.88
CA VAL A 586 11.21 6.33 36.55
C VAL A 586 11.95 5.82 37.77
N HIS A 587 11.41 4.78 38.41
CA HIS A 587 12.13 4.08 39.47
C HIS A 587 13.46 3.56 38.91
N VAL A 588 14.55 4.26 39.22
CA VAL A 588 15.90 3.73 39.05
C VAL A 588 16.16 2.85 40.27
N SER A 589 15.74 1.58 40.23
CA SER A 589 16.00 0.65 41.32
C SER A 589 17.47 0.19 41.29
N LEU A 590 18.36 0.97 41.87
CA LEU A 590 19.76 0.57 42.10
C LEU A 590 19.86 -0.27 43.39
N ASN A 591 19.25 -1.46 43.42
CA ASN A 591 19.55 -2.45 44.45
C ASN A 591 20.70 -3.35 43.97
N GLY A 592 21.94 -2.96 44.30
CA GLY A 592 23.16 -3.78 44.54
C GLY A 592 23.60 -4.88 43.54
N SER A 593 22.80 -5.18 42.52
CA SER A 593 23.01 -6.17 41.46
C SER A 593 22.31 -5.75 40.15
N ALA A 594 21.73 -4.55 40.13
CA ALA A 594 20.95 -3.99 39.03
C ALA A 594 21.71 -2.81 38.41
N VAL A 595 22.69 -3.10 37.58
CA VAL A 595 22.99 -2.21 36.45
C VAL A 595 21.74 -2.21 35.57
N CYS A 596 21.38 -1.06 34.97
CA CYS A 596 20.29 -0.93 33.99
C CYS A 596 20.02 -2.27 33.31
N LYS A 597 18.92 -2.97 33.69
CA LYS A 597 18.44 -4.08 32.87
C LYS A 597 17.95 -3.43 31.59
N LEU A 598 18.88 -3.24 30.66
CA LEU A 598 18.62 -3.24 29.24
C LEU A 598 17.90 -4.56 29.00
N SER A 599 16.58 -4.55 29.12
CA SER A 599 15.79 -5.67 28.66
C SER A 599 16.01 -5.67 27.16
N LEU A 600 16.87 -6.55 26.67
CA LEU A 600 17.09 -6.90 25.28
C LEU A 600 16.90 -8.42 25.18
N PRO A 601 16.42 -8.95 24.05
CA PRO A 601 16.17 -10.39 23.93
C PRO A 601 17.48 -11.14 24.14
N ASP A 602 17.42 -12.29 24.85
CA ASP A 602 18.53 -13.19 25.20
C ASP A 602 19.50 -13.43 24.03
N VAL A 603 20.48 -12.53 23.88
CA VAL A 603 21.66 -12.69 23.02
C VAL A 603 22.83 -12.18 23.83
N SER A 604 23.39 -13.08 24.63
CA SER A 604 24.33 -12.89 25.75
C SER A 604 25.63 -12.10 25.47
N LYS A 605 25.82 -11.55 24.27
CA LYS A 605 26.99 -10.71 23.91
C LYS A 605 26.66 -9.25 23.68
N VAL A 606 25.45 -8.92 23.20
CA VAL A 606 25.06 -7.52 22.94
C VAL A 606 24.78 -6.79 24.25
N ASP A 607 24.25 -7.51 25.24
CA ASP A 607 23.98 -6.97 26.57
C ASP A 607 25.26 -6.57 27.30
N GLU A 608 26.32 -7.37 27.25
CA GLU A 608 27.60 -7.02 27.90
C GLU A 608 28.23 -5.77 27.27
N ASP A 609 28.14 -5.62 25.95
CA ASP A 609 28.77 -4.50 25.25
C ASP A 609 27.94 -3.21 25.43
N MET A 610 26.61 -3.29 25.42
CA MET A 610 25.74 -2.16 25.74
C MET A 610 25.80 -1.78 27.23
N GLU A 611 25.98 -2.74 28.13
CA GLU A 611 26.20 -2.50 29.56
C GLU A 611 27.55 -1.83 29.81
N LYS A 612 28.62 -2.27 29.12
CA LYS A 612 29.92 -1.58 29.12
C LYS A 612 29.80 -0.17 28.57
N VAL A 613 29.06 0.03 27.48
CA VAL A 613 28.77 1.35 26.91
C VAL A 613 28.01 2.20 27.93
N GLY A 614 26.92 1.71 28.53
CA GLY A 614 26.19 2.40 29.59
C GLY A 614 27.08 2.80 30.76
N LYS A 615 27.89 1.89 31.28
CA LYS A 615 28.88 2.18 32.34
C LYS A 615 29.92 3.23 31.92
N LEU A 616 30.38 3.19 30.66
CA LEU A 616 31.28 4.20 30.09
C LEU A 616 30.60 5.57 29.93
N PHE A 617 29.30 5.60 29.62
CA PHE A 617 28.51 6.82 29.46
C PHE A 617 28.21 7.49 30.81
N PHE A 618 27.93 6.72 31.86
CA PHE A 618 27.46 7.26 33.14
C PHE A 618 28.50 7.37 34.26
N ARG A 619 29.76 6.94 34.05
CA ARG A 619 30.95 7.07 34.95
C ARG A 619 30.64 7.74 36.31
N ASN A 620 29.99 7.02 37.21
CA ASN A 620 29.92 7.30 38.65
C ASN A 620 29.03 6.22 39.29
N ASP A 621 29.64 5.36 40.08
CA ASP A 621 29.00 4.18 40.67
C ASP A 621 28.06 4.49 41.86
N ASP A 622 27.87 5.76 42.27
CA ASP A 622 27.24 6.05 43.57
C ASP A 622 26.42 7.36 43.68
N ALA A 623 25.91 7.94 42.59
CA ALA A 623 25.09 9.15 42.70
C ALA A 623 23.87 9.12 41.79
N ASP A 624 22.71 9.48 42.37
CA ASP A 624 21.46 9.80 41.67
C ASP A 624 21.77 10.37 40.28
N LEU A 625 21.26 9.70 39.25
CA LEU A 625 21.49 10.06 37.85
C LEU A 625 20.78 11.40 37.56
N LYS A 626 21.37 12.52 37.99
CA LYS A 626 20.84 13.86 37.73
C LYS A 626 21.01 14.15 36.25
N ILE A 627 19.94 13.98 35.48
CA ILE A 627 19.90 14.35 34.06
C ILE A 627 19.56 15.84 34.00
N ASP A 628 20.61 16.67 33.89
CA ASP A 628 20.46 18.11 33.78
C ASP A 628 20.51 18.53 32.29
N PRO A 629 19.46 19.18 31.77
CA PRO A 629 19.47 19.70 30.40
C PRO A 629 20.69 20.58 30.15
N GLY A 630 21.37 20.34 29.04
CA GLY A 630 22.56 21.10 28.68
C GLY A 630 23.83 20.70 29.43
N TYR A 631 23.82 19.64 30.24
CA TYR A 631 25.03 19.09 30.84
C TYR A 631 25.36 17.73 30.25
N CYS A 632 26.65 17.50 29.98
CA CYS A 632 27.13 16.20 29.51
C CYS A 632 26.89 15.13 30.58
N MET A 633 26.21 14.05 30.22
CA MET A 633 25.90 12.94 31.13
C MET A 633 27.16 12.20 31.63
N SER A 634 28.29 12.33 30.92
CA SER A 634 29.57 11.73 31.29
C SER A 634 30.48 12.69 32.06
N CYS A 635 30.87 13.81 31.45
CA CYS A 635 31.89 14.71 32.02
C CYS A 635 31.32 15.95 32.72
N ARG A 636 29.98 16.10 32.75
CA ARG A 636 29.25 17.21 33.40
C ARG A 636 29.63 18.60 32.88
N SER A 637 30.26 18.71 31.71
CA SER A 637 30.47 20.00 31.05
C SER A 637 29.13 20.58 30.60
N GLN A 638 28.93 21.87 30.84
CA GLN A 638 27.78 22.60 30.35
C GLN A 638 27.95 22.92 28.85
N LEU A 639 26.88 22.72 28.09
CA LEU A 639 26.71 23.13 26.71
C LEU A 639 25.60 24.18 26.67
N ASP A 640 25.86 25.31 25.99
CA ASP A 640 24.82 26.29 25.73
C ASP A 640 23.93 25.81 24.58
N LEU A 641 22.84 25.13 24.95
CA LEU A 641 21.87 24.56 24.03
C LEU A 641 21.20 25.62 23.13
N SER A 642 21.02 26.84 23.63
CA SER A 642 20.31 27.91 22.91
C SER A 642 21.02 28.33 21.60
N SER A 643 22.36 28.30 21.61
CA SER A 643 23.19 28.60 20.45
C SER A 643 23.25 27.44 19.43
N VAL A 644 23.19 26.20 19.93
CA VAL A 644 23.26 24.97 19.11
C VAL A 644 21.95 24.75 18.35
N VAL A 645 20.80 24.83 19.02
CA VAL A 645 19.46 24.71 18.38
C VAL A 645 19.26 25.80 17.33
N ALA A 646 19.60 27.06 17.65
CA ALA A 646 19.49 28.16 16.70
C ALA A 646 20.39 27.99 15.46
N THR A 647 21.45 27.18 15.55
CA THR A 647 22.32 26.84 14.42
C THR A 647 21.76 25.69 13.61
N LEU A 648 21.13 24.70 14.25
CA LEU A 648 20.40 23.61 13.59
C LEU A 648 19.17 24.10 12.84
N ASP A 649 18.35 24.96 13.43
CA ASP A 649 17.18 25.52 12.76
C ASP A 649 17.58 26.31 11.50
N ARG A 650 18.73 27.00 11.55
CA ARG A 650 19.34 27.68 10.41
C ARG A 650 19.93 26.74 9.35
N ALA A 651 20.31 25.51 9.73
CA ALA A 651 20.79 24.49 8.81
C ALA A 651 19.64 23.69 8.18
N ALA A 652 18.64 23.30 8.97
CA ALA A 652 17.43 22.61 8.53
C ALA A 652 16.60 23.47 7.56
N SER A 653 16.50 24.78 7.82
CA SER A 653 15.87 25.74 6.89
C SER A 653 16.63 25.92 5.58
N LYS A 654 17.95 25.71 5.55
CA LYS A 654 18.74 25.68 4.30
C LYS A 654 18.54 24.40 3.52
N ILE A 655 18.42 23.24 4.18
CA ILE A 655 18.19 21.95 3.53
C ILE A 655 16.78 21.88 2.91
N ASN A 656 15.78 22.48 3.55
CA ASN A 656 14.42 22.60 3.00
C ASN A 656 14.27 23.70 1.91
N SER A 657 15.36 24.41 1.57
CA SER A 657 15.39 25.45 0.54
C SER A 657 16.07 25.04 -0.77
N TYR A 658 16.44 23.76 -0.92
CA TYR A 658 17.02 23.19 -2.14
C TYR A 658 16.11 22.17 -2.82
#